data_AF-A0A0S7Y5G6-F1
#
_entry.id   AF-A0A0S7Y5G6-F1
#
_cell.length_a   1.000
_cell.length_b   1.000
_cell.length_c   1.000
_cell.angle_alpha   90.00
_cell.angle_beta   90.00
_cell.angle_gamma   90.00
#
_symmetry.space_group_name_H-M   'P 1'
#
loop_
_entity.id
_entity.type
_entity.pdbx_description
1 polymer ?
#
loop_
_entity_poly.entity_id
_entity_poly.type
_entity_poly.pdbx_seq_one_letter_code
_entity_poly.pdbx_strand_id
1 'polypeptide(L)'
;MKRKKIFFLFLILFSTAFVSLMAGKEEISLKELPARYKKWLEEDVIYIITPKERELFLQLETDKARDIFVEAFWKQRDPSPGTPENEFKEEHYRRFSHANEYFGRETTRPGWQTERGRIYIILGPPLDIGRYEGEGFVFPAQIWSYQGNPEYGLPSHFHLIFYKRRGIGEYVLYSPGRDGPQSLLINYKGDPSDVYAAYLQLRKFDSRLAEASISLIPGESTSYGRPSLASDTLLSRVYSVPNKMVDWKYAEALLKFKDLVEVDYSVNYIGSDSLVSVIQDDSGLFFVHYSVEPEKLSVLSYEEKHRVNLELNGIVTDIDGKMIFQYEKTFPLNFNQEQIKDVEKTSIVIQDMIPLVAGDYRFSLLMKNTVSKEFTSFERNISIPERISSPSLSSLLLGYRLKKVPSQQNNNKPFRIGDSEIGCQARSVFHPHEDLIVFFQMYSLTEELRKKGIVKFTLYRNEEEYLARRKAIREFAHDNIFEKFPLQNFPPDYYSIKVSILDAKNREILSDQKGFEVTPLPDLPRPWIISKVMPASQSIVYSYILGKQFARKGKLEEAGRLLERAYNQNPLSLEYASSYAEVLFDREEYPKVKKILIPFLENPQKDFKFLPLLGASYQALEEYESAIASYKKYLSHYGTNLKILNSIGKCYYQLGNTKEALIAWEKSLEINPHQEELKRLVESLKGKQ
;
A
#
# COMPACT_ATOMS: atom_id res chain seq x y z
N MET A 1 -10.31 -45.54 58.48
CA MET A 1 -9.98 -46.64 57.55
C MET A 1 -9.68 -46.05 56.17
N LYS A 2 -8.48 -46.33 55.63
CA LYS A 2 -8.09 -46.47 54.21
C LYS A 2 -9.06 -45.87 53.15
N ARG A 3 -8.66 -45.12 52.10
CA ARG A 3 -7.36 -44.97 51.42
C ARG A 3 -7.53 -43.92 50.28
N LYS A 4 -6.46 -43.13 50.08
CA LYS A 4 -5.88 -42.62 48.82
C LYS A 4 -6.54 -41.48 48.00
N LYS A 5 -5.79 -40.36 48.04
CA LYS A 5 -5.66 -39.17 47.17
C LYS A 5 -5.61 -39.47 45.65
N ILE A 6 -5.96 -38.48 44.81
CA ILE A 6 -5.05 -37.72 43.90
C ILE A 6 -5.85 -36.76 42.97
N PHE A 7 -5.48 -35.47 43.01
CA PHE A 7 -5.38 -34.40 41.98
C PHE A 7 -6.39 -34.21 40.83
N PHE A 8 -6.44 -32.95 40.36
CA PHE A 8 -7.28 -32.28 39.33
C PHE A 8 -8.61 -31.73 39.88
N LEU A 9 -9.02 -30.47 39.67
CA LEU A 9 -8.65 -29.48 38.67
C LEU A 9 -9.03 -28.10 39.27
N PHE A 10 -8.05 -27.21 39.47
CA PHE A 10 -8.27 -25.82 39.90
C PHE A 10 -8.09 -24.96 38.65
N LEU A 11 -9.14 -24.79 37.85
CA LEU A 11 -9.16 -23.85 36.72
C LEU A 11 -10.60 -23.65 36.26
N ILE A 12 -10.88 -22.47 35.71
CA ILE A 12 -12.16 -21.96 35.21
C ILE A 12 -12.94 -21.11 36.23
N LEU A 13 -12.44 -19.89 36.44
CA LEU A 13 -13.26 -18.71 36.75
C LEU A 13 -12.36 -17.46 36.71
N PHE A 14 -11.90 -17.07 35.52
CA PHE A 14 -11.46 -15.71 35.19
C PHE A 14 -11.24 -15.63 33.68
N SER A 15 -12.31 -15.43 32.92
CA SER A 15 -12.22 -15.27 31.46
C SER A 15 -13.32 -14.34 30.93
N THR A 16 -13.47 -13.14 31.48
CA THR A 16 -14.25 -12.06 30.85
C THR A 16 -13.85 -10.71 31.45
N ALA A 17 -12.64 -10.23 31.17
CA ALA A 17 -12.28 -8.80 31.27
C ALA A 17 -10.80 -8.61 30.90
N PHE A 18 -10.41 -8.81 29.65
CA PHE A 18 -9.18 -8.22 29.09
C PHE A 18 -9.16 -8.37 27.56
N VAL A 19 -10.21 -7.88 26.90
CA VAL A 19 -10.20 -7.60 25.45
C VAL A 19 -10.95 -6.29 25.27
N SER A 20 -10.27 -5.17 25.46
CA SER A 20 -10.61 -3.90 24.81
C SER A 20 -9.56 -2.84 25.17
N LEU A 21 -8.38 -2.96 24.57
CA LEU A 21 -7.51 -1.81 24.35
C LEU A 21 -6.73 -2.01 23.04
N MET A 22 -7.49 -2.34 21.99
CA MET A 22 -7.12 -2.05 20.62
C MET A 22 -7.94 -0.82 20.24
N ALA A 23 -7.36 0.36 20.42
CA ALA A 23 -7.95 1.59 19.88
C ALA A 23 -7.75 1.59 18.36
N GLY A 24 -8.54 0.77 17.66
CA GLY A 24 -8.88 1.07 16.27
C GLY A 24 -9.66 2.38 16.28
N LYS A 25 -9.29 3.33 15.41
CA LYS A 25 -10.07 4.56 15.22
C LYS A 25 -11.54 4.16 15.05
N GLU A 26 -12.43 4.70 15.88
CA GLU A 26 -13.87 4.51 15.71
C GLU A 26 -14.27 5.00 14.32
N GLU A 27 -14.78 4.10 13.49
CA GLU A 27 -15.36 4.48 12.19
C GLU A 27 -16.56 5.40 12.45
N ILE A 28 -16.56 6.57 11.83
CA ILE A 28 -17.69 7.50 11.90
C ILE A 28 -18.93 6.77 11.38
N SER A 29 -19.99 6.72 12.18
CA SER A 29 -21.25 6.10 11.77
C SER A 29 -21.84 6.87 10.59
N LEU A 30 -22.48 6.16 9.65
CA LEU A 30 -23.25 6.78 8.55
C LEU A 30 -24.30 7.81 9.02
N LYS A 31 -24.70 7.74 10.30
CA LYS A 31 -25.61 8.70 10.93
C LYS A 31 -24.98 10.07 11.21
N GLU A 32 -23.66 10.15 11.30
CA GLU A 32 -22.90 11.36 11.65
C GLU A 32 -22.38 12.10 10.42
N LEU A 33 -22.49 11.51 9.23
CA LEU A 33 -22.11 12.13 7.97
C LEU A 33 -23.04 13.30 7.60
N PRO A 34 -22.49 14.46 7.20
CA PRO A 34 -23.29 15.55 6.62
C PRO A 34 -24.14 15.06 5.44
N ALA A 35 -25.37 15.60 5.32
CA ALA A 35 -26.37 15.14 4.36
C ALA A 35 -25.87 15.04 2.91
N ARG A 36 -25.03 16.00 2.47
CA ARG A 36 -24.43 15.99 1.13
C ARG A 36 -23.59 14.73 0.86
N TYR A 37 -22.76 14.32 1.81
CA TYR A 37 -21.87 13.17 1.65
C TYR A 37 -22.59 11.86 1.83
N LYS A 38 -23.57 11.84 2.74
CA LYS A 38 -24.45 10.69 2.90
C LYS A 38 -25.20 10.40 1.60
N LYS A 39 -25.81 11.43 0.99
CA LYS A 39 -26.48 11.31 -0.31
C LYS A 39 -25.50 10.84 -1.39
N TRP A 40 -24.34 11.48 -1.49
CA TRP A 40 -23.33 11.09 -2.48
C TRP A 40 -22.96 9.60 -2.35
N LEU A 41 -22.70 9.14 -1.13
CA LEU A 41 -22.25 7.78 -0.84
C LEU A 41 -23.36 6.71 -0.96
N GLU A 42 -24.58 7.02 -0.53
CA GLU A 42 -25.71 6.07 -0.46
C GLU A 42 -26.61 6.11 -1.70
N GLU A 43 -26.54 7.17 -2.51
CA GLU A 43 -27.38 7.33 -3.70
C GLU A 43 -26.53 7.54 -4.95
N ASP A 44 -25.75 8.62 -5.01
CA ASP A 44 -25.14 9.06 -6.26
C ASP A 44 -24.15 8.03 -6.79
N VAL A 45 -23.28 7.47 -5.95
CA VAL A 45 -22.20 6.56 -6.38
C VAL A 45 -22.31 5.12 -5.88
N ILE A 46 -23.42 4.75 -5.22
CA ILE A 46 -23.60 3.45 -4.54
C ILE A 46 -23.24 2.21 -5.38
N TYR A 47 -23.45 2.26 -6.70
CA TYR A 47 -23.14 1.14 -7.60
C TYR A 47 -21.75 1.19 -8.24
N ILE A 48 -21.04 2.31 -8.13
CA ILE A 48 -19.74 2.52 -8.78
C ILE A 48 -18.59 2.74 -7.79
N ILE A 49 -18.91 3.02 -6.52
CA ILE A 49 -17.93 3.06 -5.44
C ILE A 49 -17.59 1.64 -4.99
N THR A 50 -16.30 1.37 -4.87
CA THR A 50 -15.81 0.07 -4.39
C THR A 50 -16.02 -0.06 -2.87
N PRO A 51 -16.11 -1.29 -2.34
CA PRO A 51 -16.19 -1.49 -0.89
C PRO A 51 -15.02 -0.85 -0.13
N LYS A 52 -13.81 -0.86 -0.70
CA LYS A 52 -12.61 -0.28 -0.10
C LYS A 52 -12.60 1.25 -0.14
N GLU A 53 -12.98 1.86 -1.26
CA GLU A 53 -13.16 3.33 -1.32
C GLU A 53 -14.20 3.80 -0.29
N ARG A 54 -15.32 3.06 -0.14
CA ARG A 54 -16.36 3.37 0.84
C ARG A 54 -15.83 3.32 2.28
N GLU A 55 -15.08 2.27 2.63
CA GLU A 55 -14.43 2.13 3.94
C GLU A 55 -13.50 3.31 4.23
N LEU A 56 -12.62 3.64 3.27
CA LEU A 56 -11.65 4.73 3.39
C LEU A 56 -12.32 6.11 3.49
N PHE A 57 -13.42 6.33 2.75
CA PHE A 57 -14.18 7.58 2.81
C PHE A 57 -14.77 7.83 4.20
N LEU A 58 -15.23 6.78 4.88
CA LEU A 58 -15.81 6.87 6.23
C LEU A 58 -14.76 7.18 7.31
N GLN A 59 -13.48 6.92 7.05
CA GLN A 59 -12.37 7.25 7.94
C GLN A 59 -11.94 8.73 7.86
N LEU A 60 -12.48 9.50 6.91
CA LEU A 60 -12.15 10.91 6.75
C LEU A 60 -12.82 11.76 7.83
N GLU A 61 -12.03 12.52 8.57
CA GLU A 61 -12.48 13.31 9.73
C GLU A 61 -13.04 14.68 9.32
N THR A 62 -12.56 15.28 8.21
CA THR A 62 -12.91 16.65 7.81
C THR A 62 -13.63 16.72 6.47
N ASP A 63 -14.52 17.70 6.33
CA ASP A 63 -15.22 17.98 5.06
C ASP A 63 -14.24 18.30 3.92
N LYS A 64 -13.17 19.04 4.19
CA LYS A 64 -12.12 19.30 3.20
C LYS A 64 -11.51 18.00 2.65
N ALA A 65 -11.22 17.04 3.53
CA ALA A 65 -10.67 15.75 3.12
C ALA A 65 -11.69 14.93 2.31
N ARG A 66 -12.98 14.99 2.66
CA ARG A 66 -14.07 14.36 1.90
C ARG A 66 -14.23 14.98 0.51
N ASP A 67 -14.16 16.30 0.40
CA ASP A 67 -14.25 17.01 -0.88
C ASP A 67 -13.09 16.61 -1.82
N ILE A 68 -11.85 16.55 -1.29
CA ILE A 68 -10.68 16.04 -2.03
C ILE A 68 -10.89 14.59 -2.49
N PHE A 69 -11.44 13.75 -1.62
CA PHE A 69 -11.72 12.35 -1.98
C PHE A 69 -12.74 12.25 -3.11
N VAL A 70 -13.83 13.01 -3.05
CA VAL A 70 -14.86 13.04 -4.10
C VAL A 70 -14.26 13.51 -5.43
N GLU A 71 -13.39 14.53 -5.40
CA GLU A 71 -12.69 15.00 -6.60
C GLU A 71 -11.78 13.90 -7.19
N ALA A 72 -10.95 13.28 -6.35
CA ALA A 72 -10.10 12.16 -6.77
C ALA A 72 -10.91 10.98 -7.31
N PHE A 73 -12.05 10.65 -6.68
CA PHE A 73 -12.93 9.56 -7.09
C PHE A 73 -13.39 9.70 -8.55
N TRP A 74 -13.80 10.92 -8.94
CA TRP A 74 -14.21 11.19 -10.31
C TRP A 74 -13.01 11.24 -11.25
N LYS A 75 -11.91 11.83 -10.83
CA LYS A 75 -10.69 11.94 -11.64
C LYS A 75 -10.10 10.58 -12.03
N GLN A 76 -10.15 9.60 -11.12
CA GLN A 76 -9.68 8.23 -11.41
C GLN A 76 -10.58 7.47 -12.40
N ARG A 77 -11.79 7.97 -12.64
CA ARG A 77 -12.74 7.42 -13.60
C ARG A 77 -12.84 8.27 -14.87
N ASP A 78 -11.97 9.28 -15.00
CA ASP A 78 -11.94 10.20 -16.13
C ASP A 78 -11.26 9.56 -17.35
N PRO A 79 -11.97 9.34 -18.47
CA PRO A 79 -11.35 8.83 -19.69
C PRO A 79 -10.48 9.89 -20.38
N SER A 80 -10.69 11.19 -20.13
CA SER A 80 -9.99 12.28 -20.79
C SER A 80 -9.46 13.34 -19.81
N PRO A 81 -8.53 12.97 -18.90
CA PRO A 81 -8.06 13.87 -17.82
C PRO A 81 -7.36 15.16 -18.29
N GLY A 82 -7.15 15.34 -19.60
CA GLY A 82 -6.64 16.57 -20.20
C GLY A 82 -7.72 17.61 -20.55
N THR A 83 -9.00 17.27 -20.43
CA THR A 83 -10.12 18.22 -20.61
C THR A 83 -10.61 18.73 -19.25
N PRO A 84 -11.26 19.92 -19.19
CA PRO A 84 -11.85 20.43 -17.94
C PRO A 84 -13.07 19.63 -17.46
N GLU A 85 -13.70 18.88 -18.35
CA GLU A 85 -14.96 18.17 -18.14
C GLU A 85 -14.68 16.69 -17.92
N ASN A 86 -15.41 16.05 -17.01
CA ASN A 86 -15.23 14.61 -16.77
C ASN A 86 -16.40 13.86 -17.43
N GLU A 87 -16.17 13.30 -18.61
CA GLU A 87 -17.26 12.72 -19.42
C GLU A 87 -17.90 11.53 -18.71
N PHE A 88 -17.13 10.75 -17.94
CA PHE A 88 -17.67 9.64 -17.18
C PHE A 88 -18.64 10.10 -16.10
N LYS A 89 -18.29 11.16 -15.36
CA LYS A 89 -19.14 11.75 -14.32
C LYS A 89 -20.43 12.28 -14.92
N GLU A 90 -20.37 13.01 -16.03
CA GLU A 90 -21.55 13.53 -16.72
C GLU A 90 -22.45 12.39 -17.21
N GLU A 91 -21.86 11.39 -17.87
CA GLU A 91 -22.57 10.21 -18.35
C GLU A 91 -23.20 9.42 -17.20
N HIS A 92 -22.51 9.28 -16.07
CA HIS A 92 -23.04 8.64 -14.87
C HIS A 92 -24.30 9.34 -14.35
N TYR A 93 -24.27 10.68 -14.20
CA TYR A 93 -25.45 11.42 -13.75
C TYR A 93 -26.57 11.44 -14.79
N ARG A 94 -26.24 11.38 -16.09
CA ARG A 94 -27.23 11.18 -17.16
C ARG A 94 -27.91 9.82 -17.03
N ARG A 95 -27.15 8.74 -16.80
CA ARG A 95 -27.68 7.39 -16.56
C ARG A 95 -28.54 7.31 -15.30
N PHE A 96 -28.10 7.95 -14.22
CA PHE A 96 -28.83 8.02 -12.96
C PHE A 96 -30.19 8.72 -13.14
N SER A 97 -30.20 9.86 -13.84
CA SER A 97 -31.41 10.63 -14.13
C SER A 97 -32.37 9.83 -15.03
N HIS A 98 -31.85 9.21 -16.09
CA HIS A 98 -32.63 8.33 -16.95
C HIS A 98 -33.22 7.15 -16.18
N ALA A 99 -32.46 6.52 -15.29
CA ALA A 99 -32.95 5.41 -14.48
C ALA A 99 -34.16 5.84 -13.64
N ASN A 100 -34.09 7.00 -12.99
CA ASN A 100 -35.20 7.53 -12.20
C ASN A 100 -36.42 7.91 -13.02
N GLU A 101 -36.21 8.53 -14.18
CA GLU A 101 -37.30 8.96 -15.05
C GLU A 101 -38.07 7.79 -15.65
N TYR A 102 -37.38 6.74 -16.09
CA TYR A 102 -37.99 5.66 -16.88
C TYR A 102 -38.25 4.38 -16.10
N PHE A 103 -37.41 4.03 -15.13
CA PHE A 103 -37.55 2.76 -14.39
C PHE A 103 -38.25 2.91 -13.04
N GLY A 104 -38.47 4.14 -12.56
CA GLY A 104 -39.22 4.39 -11.32
C GLY A 104 -40.74 4.38 -11.47
N ARG A 105 -41.28 4.57 -12.68
CA ARG A 105 -42.73 4.81 -12.92
C ARG A 105 -43.65 3.68 -12.47
N GLU A 106 -43.15 2.45 -12.44
CA GLU A 106 -43.94 1.24 -12.16
C GLU A 106 -43.69 0.68 -10.74
N THR A 107 -42.99 1.42 -9.87
CA THR A 107 -42.56 0.93 -8.55
C THR A 107 -42.74 2.00 -7.47
N THR A 108 -42.73 1.59 -6.20
CA THR A 108 -42.80 2.52 -5.05
C THR A 108 -41.45 3.12 -4.68
N ARG A 109 -40.37 2.74 -5.37
CA ARG A 109 -39.00 3.18 -5.11
C ARG A 109 -38.44 3.99 -6.28
N PRO A 110 -37.44 4.85 -6.06
CA PRO A 110 -36.76 5.53 -7.15
C PRO A 110 -36.20 4.55 -8.18
N GLY A 111 -36.21 4.95 -9.46
CA GLY A 111 -35.81 4.07 -10.56
C GLY A 111 -34.37 3.56 -10.46
N TRP A 112 -33.45 4.33 -9.87
CA TRP A 112 -32.08 3.89 -9.59
C TRP A 112 -32.00 2.66 -8.66
N GLN A 113 -33.00 2.44 -7.81
CA GLN A 113 -33.06 1.27 -6.91
C GLN A 113 -33.59 0.00 -7.60
N THR A 114 -34.14 0.11 -8.81
CA THR A 114 -34.65 -1.04 -9.57
C THR A 114 -33.51 -1.82 -10.23
N GLU A 115 -33.72 -3.10 -10.55
CA GLU A 115 -32.68 -3.90 -11.25
C GLU A 115 -32.34 -3.33 -12.63
N ARG A 116 -33.33 -2.85 -13.38
CA ARG A 116 -33.08 -2.16 -14.66
C ARG A 116 -32.27 -0.89 -14.47
N GLY A 117 -32.61 -0.08 -13.46
CA GLY A 117 -31.87 1.15 -13.15
C GLY A 117 -30.43 0.88 -12.73
N ARG A 118 -30.21 -0.10 -11.84
CA ARG A 118 -28.88 -0.53 -11.41
C ARG A 118 -28.01 -0.97 -12.59
N ILE A 119 -28.53 -1.85 -13.45
CA ILE A 119 -27.80 -2.34 -14.63
C ILE A 119 -27.52 -1.21 -15.62
N TYR A 120 -28.49 -0.32 -15.85
CA TYR A 120 -28.32 0.83 -16.73
C TYR A 120 -27.27 1.83 -16.22
N ILE A 121 -27.15 2.01 -14.90
CA ILE A 121 -26.09 2.85 -14.31
C ILE A 121 -24.72 2.19 -14.51
N ILE A 122 -24.60 0.88 -14.20
CA ILE A 122 -23.33 0.14 -14.27
C ILE A 122 -22.83 -0.01 -15.72
N LEU A 123 -23.66 -0.50 -16.62
CA LEU A 123 -23.26 -0.86 -18.00
C LEU A 123 -23.58 0.22 -19.03
N GLY A 124 -24.47 1.16 -18.70
CA GLY A 124 -24.99 2.12 -19.67
C GLY A 124 -26.14 1.57 -20.53
N PRO A 125 -26.51 2.29 -21.60
CA PRO A 125 -27.59 1.89 -22.48
C PRO A 125 -27.25 0.57 -23.21
N PRO A 126 -28.21 -0.37 -23.32
CA PRO A 126 -28.02 -1.56 -24.14
C PRO A 126 -27.99 -1.21 -25.63
N LEU A 127 -27.33 -2.04 -26.43
CA LEU A 127 -27.26 -1.91 -27.89
C LEU A 127 -28.64 -2.13 -28.53
N ASP A 128 -29.40 -3.08 -27.99
CA ASP A 128 -30.73 -3.43 -28.46
C ASP A 128 -31.61 -3.87 -27.27
N ILE A 129 -32.91 -3.56 -27.35
CA ILE A 129 -33.93 -3.97 -26.39
C ILE A 129 -35.04 -4.72 -27.14
N GLY A 130 -35.03 -6.05 -27.02
CA GLY A 130 -36.18 -6.87 -27.41
C GLY A 130 -37.27 -6.76 -26.34
N ARG A 131 -38.49 -6.36 -26.72
CA ARG A 131 -39.63 -6.21 -25.79
C ARG A 131 -40.68 -7.28 -26.09
N TYR A 132 -41.09 -7.98 -25.06
CA TYR A 132 -42.08 -9.05 -25.10
C TYR A 132 -43.25 -8.63 -24.20
N GLU A 133 -44.11 -7.76 -24.73
CA GLU A 133 -45.27 -7.20 -24.04
C GLU A 133 -46.53 -7.50 -24.86
N GLY A 134 -47.59 -8.02 -24.22
CA GLY A 134 -48.88 -8.26 -24.88
C GLY A 134 -49.02 -9.57 -25.68
N GLU A 135 -48.05 -10.48 -25.61
CA GLU A 135 -48.06 -11.72 -26.39
C GLU A 135 -48.95 -12.84 -25.81
N GLY A 136 -49.58 -12.66 -24.63
CA GLY A 136 -50.53 -13.60 -24.03
C GLY A 136 -49.96 -14.96 -23.57
N PHE A 137 -48.75 -15.33 -24.02
CA PHE A 137 -48.08 -16.60 -23.72
C PHE A 137 -46.90 -16.43 -22.75
N VAL A 138 -46.24 -15.27 -22.76
CA VAL A 138 -45.11 -14.93 -21.88
C VAL A 138 -45.44 -13.77 -20.96
N PHE A 139 -44.89 -13.79 -19.74
CA PHE A 139 -44.93 -12.63 -18.86
C PHE A 139 -44.15 -11.47 -19.49
N PRO A 140 -44.53 -10.21 -19.24
CA PRO A 140 -43.81 -9.04 -19.72
C PRO A 140 -42.31 -9.17 -19.46
N ALA A 141 -41.53 -9.20 -20.53
CA ALA A 141 -40.09 -9.41 -20.48
C ALA A 141 -39.35 -8.49 -21.45
N GLN A 142 -38.09 -8.21 -21.13
CA GLN A 142 -37.18 -7.43 -21.97
C GLN A 142 -35.83 -8.13 -22.05
N ILE A 143 -35.31 -8.30 -23.26
CA ILE A 143 -33.95 -8.77 -23.50
C ILE A 143 -33.09 -7.57 -23.87
N TRP A 144 -32.13 -7.25 -23.02
CA TRP A 144 -31.15 -6.21 -23.25
C TRP A 144 -29.86 -6.85 -23.78
N SER A 145 -29.36 -6.35 -24.91
CA SER A 145 -28.14 -6.87 -25.54
C SER A 145 -26.96 -5.92 -25.29
N TYR A 146 -25.83 -6.48 -24.89
CA TYR A 146 -24.61 -5.74 -24.58
C TYR A 146 -23.40 -6.31 -25.31
N GLN A 147 -22.48 -5.41 -25.65
CA GLN A 147 -21.10 -5.75 -25.97
C GLN A 147 -20.27 -5.60 -24.69
N GLY A 148 -19.65 -6.69 -24.23
CA GLY A 148 -18.85 -6.70 -23.01
C GLY A 148 -17.37 -6.42 -23.27
N ASN A 149 -16.68 -5.89 -22.26
CA ASN A 149 -15.23 -5.73 -22.25
C ASN A 149 -14.56 -6.94 -21.54
N PRO A 150 -13.76 -7.77 -22.25
CA PRO A 150 -13.00 -8.87 -21.65
C PRO A 150 -12.05 -8.46 -20.53
N GLU A 151 -11.54 -7.23 -20.53
CA GLU A 151 -10.67 -6.71 -19.44
C GLU A 151 -11.37 -6.73 -18.08
N TYR A 152 -12.70 -6.55 -18.06
CA TYR A 152 -13.51 -6.65 -16.85
C TYR A 152 -14.08 -8.06 -16.62
N GLY A 153 -13.63 -9.03 -17.42
CA GLY A 153 -14.07 -10.42 -17.37
C GLY A 153 -15.46 -10.67 -17.98
N LEU A 154 -15.98 -9.73 -18.77
CA LEU A 154 -17.25 -9.89 -19.48
C LEU A 154 -17.03 -10.62 -20.82
N PRO A 155 -17.97 -11.47 -21.26
CA PRO A 155 -17.98 -12.00 -22.63
C PRO A 155 -18.10 -10.89 -23.66
N SER A 156 -17.60 -11.11 -24.89
CA SER A 156 -17.67 -10.11 -25.96
C SER A 156 -19.09 -9.67 -26.27
N HIS A 157 -20.07 -10.58 -26.20
CA HIS A 157 -21.49 -10.30 -26.34
C HIS A 157 -22.28 -11.09 -25.31
N PHE A 158 -23.30 -10.48 -24.73
CA PHE A 158 -24.20 -11.16 -23.82
C PHE A 158 -25.57 -10.48 -23.76
N HIS A 159 -26.53 -11.19 -23.17
CA HIS A 159 -27.88 -10.72 -22.93
C HIS A 159 -28.17 -10.62 -21.43
N LEU A 160 -29.07 -9.71 -21.07
CA LEU A 160 -29.70 -9.67 -19.76
C LEU A 160 -31.20 -9.68 -19.96
N ILE A 161 -31.90 -10.55 -19.24
CA ILE A 161 -33.36 -10.63 -19.33
C ILE A 161 -33.94 -10.00 -18.06
N PHE A 162 -34.88 -9.08 -18.26
CA PHE A 162 -35.70 -8.53 -17.18
C PHE A 162 -37.13 -8.96 -17.39
N TYR A 163 -37.80 -9.44 -16.34
CA TYR A 163 -39.20 -9.87 -16.46
C TYR A 163 -40.03 -9.49 -15.24
N LYS A 164 -41.34 -9.34 -15.43
CA LYS A 164 -42.29 -9.17 -14.32
C LYS A 164 -42.72 -10.53 -13.79
N ARG A 165 -42.35 -10.85 -12.56
CA ARG A 165 -42.77 -12.10 -11.90
C ARG A 165 -44.29 -12.17 -11.85
N ARG A 166 -44.87 -13.20 -12.47
CA ARG A 166 -46.34 -13.38 -12.56
C ARG A 166 -47.07 -12.22 -13.25
N GLY A 167 -46.34 -11.40 -14.03
CA GLY A 167 -46.90 -10.31 -14.83
C GLY A 167 -47.26 -9.03 -14.05
N ILE A 168 -46.97 -8.96 -12.75
CA ILE A 168 -47.31 -7.82 -11.89
C ILE A 168 -46.04 -7.30 -11.21
N GLY A 169 -46.01 -5.99 -10.94
CA GLY A 169 -44.95 -5.34 -10.20
C GLY A 169 -43.77 -4.94 -11.08
N GLU A 170 -42.60 -4.85 -10.47
CA GLU A 170 -41.38 -4.38 -11.12
C GLU A 170 -40.70 -5.46 -11.96
N TYR A 171 -39.92 -5.01 -12.95
CA TYR A 171 -39.03 -5.85 -13.71
C TYR A 171 -37.85 -6.29 -12.84
N VAL A 172 -37.66 -7.60 -12.69
CA VAL A 172 -36.53 -8.20 -11.97
C VAL A 172 -35.58 -8.89 -12.94
N LEU A 173 -34.30 -8.96 -12.58
CA LEU A 173 -33.28 -9.63 -13.37
C LEU A 173 -33.49 -11.16 -13.32
N TYR A 174 -33.62 -11.76 -14.50
CA TYR A 174 -33.76 -13.20 -14.70
C TYR A 174 -32.39 -13.89 -14.64
N SER A 175 -32.34 -15.04 -13.96
CA SER A 175 -31.20 -15.96 -13.97
C SER A 175 -31.65 -17.29 -14.58
N PRO A 176 -30.98 -17.80 -15.62
CA PRO A 176 -31.27 -19.12 -16.17
C PRO A 176 -31.25 -20.23 -15.11
N GLY A 177 -30.26 -20.21 -14.21
CA GLY A 177 -30.09 -21.25 -13.17
C GLY A 177 -31.14 -21.18 -12.06
N ARG A 178 -31.55 -19.97 -11.67
CA ARG A 178 -32.49 -19.76 -10.56
C ARG A 178 -33.96 -19.75 -10.98
N ASP A 179 -34.28 -19.07 -12.09
CA ASP A 179 -35.65 -18.81 -12.50
C ASP A 179 -36.13 -19.84 -13.54
N GLY A 180 -35.29 -20.16 -14.53
CA GLY A 180 -35.58 -21.12 -15.61
C GLY A 180 -36.64 -20.67 -16.62
N PRO A 181 -36.69 -21.23 -17.84
CA PRO A 181 -37.58 -20.78 -18.91
C PRO A 181 -39.06 -20.80 -18.54
N GLN A 182 -39.46 -21.72 -17.67
CA GLN A 182 -40.82 -21.83 -17.14
C GLN A 182 -41.29 -20.57 -16.42
N SER A 183 -40.39 -19.79 -15.83
CA SER A 183 -40.76 -18.54 -15.13
C SER A 183 -41.18 -17.42 -16.07
N LEU A 184 -40.88 -17.55 -17.37
CA LEU A 184 -41.24 -16.58 -18.39
C LEU A 184 -42.61 -16.87 -19.02
N LEU A 185 -43.20 -18.05 -18.78
CA LEU A 185 -44.47 -18.48 -19.38
C LEU A 185 -45.67 -18.23 -18.45
N ILE A 186 -46.77 -17.67 -18.98
CA ILE A 186 -47.96 -17.30 -18.17
C ILE A 186 -48.70 -18.52 -17.60
N ASN A 187 -48.79 -19.62 -18.36
CA ASN A 187 -49.59 -20.80 -18.03
C ASN A 187 -48.83 -22.11 -18.36
N TYR A 188 -47.57 -22.23 -17.91
CA TYR A 188 -46.83 -23.49 -18.08
C TYR A 188 -47.48 -24.61 -17.26
N LYS A 189 -47.98 -25.65 -17.95
CA LYS A 189 -48.66 -26.82 -17.35
C LYS A 189 -47.77 -28.08 -17.31
N GLY A 190 -46.50 -27.96 -17.68
CA GLY A 190 -45.53 -29.06 -17.61
C GLY A 190 -44.90 -29.20 -16.23
N ASP A 191 -44.02 -30.19 -16.08
CA ASP A 191 -43.22 -30.35 -14.87
C ASP A 191 -42.25 -29.15 -14.72
N PRO A 192 -42.32 -28.38 -13.61
CA PRO A 192 -41.42 -27.25 -13.36
C PRO A 192 -39.94 -27.64 -13.27
N SER A 193 -39.62 -28.92 -13.04
CA SER A 193 -38.26 -29.44 -13.05
C SER A 193 -37.75 -29.80 -14.45
N ASP A 194 -38.65 -29.93 -15.44
CA ASP A 194 -38.33 -30.18 -16.84
C ASP A 194 -38.10 -28.86 -17.59
N VAL A 195 -36.88 -28.34 -17.41
CA VAL A 195 -36.38 -27.13 -18.07
C VAL A 195 -36.40 -27.25 -19.60
N TYR A 196 -36.19 -28.45 -20.14
CA TYR A 196 -36.13 -28.69 -21.58
C TYR A 196 -37.52 -28.56 -22.23
N ALA A 197 -38.55 -29.12 -21.60
CA ALA A 197 -39.92 -28.97 -22.06
C ALA A 197 -40.37 -27.50 -22.06
N ALA A 198 -40.04 -26.75 -21.02
CA ALA A 198 -40.32 -25.31 -20.94
C ALA A 198 -39.59 -24.52 -22.04
N TYR A 199 -38.31 -24.84 -22.30
CA TYR A 199 -37.53 -24.25 -23.39
C TYR A 199 -38.15 -24.52 -24.77
N LEU A 200 -38.52 -25.77 -25.06
CA LEU A 200 -39.14 -26.13 -26.34
C LEU A 200 -40.49 -25.42 -26.53
N GLN A 201 -41.24 -25.22 -25.45
CA GLN A 201 -42.48 -24.46 -25.50
C GLN A 201 -42.20 -22.98 -25.80
N LEU A 202 -41.23 -22.36 -25.11
CA LEU A 202 -40.85 -20.96 -25.35
C LEU A 202 -40.35 -20.74 -26.79
N ARG A 203 -39.57 -21.69 -27.33
CA ARG A 203 -39.01 -21.64 -28.70
C ARG A 203 -40.08 -21.66 -29.79
N LYS A 204 -41.26 -22.25 -29.53
CA LYS A 204 -42.38 -22.22 -30.47
C LYS A 204 -42.96 -20.81 -30.64
N PHE A 205 -42.79 -19.95 -29.64
CA PHE A 205 -43.29 -18.58 -29.66
C PHE A 205 -42.22 -17.59 -30.09
N ASP A 206 -41.05 -17.63 -29.45
CA ASP A 206 -39.93 -16.76 -29.81
C ASP A 206 -38.59 -17.49 -29.63
N SER A 207 -37.86 -17.62 -30.74
CA SER A 207 -36.57 -18.31 -30.74
C SER A 207 -35.52 -17.57 -29.91
N ARG A 208 -35.51 -16.23 -29.95
CA ARG A 208 -34.50 -15.39 -29.28
C ARG A 208 -34.66 -15.44 -27.77
N LEU A 209 -35.88 -15.32 -27.27
CA LEU A 209 -36.22 -15.41 -25.85
C LEU A 209 -35.97 -16.82 -25.32
N ALA A 210 -36.29 -17.85 -26.12
CA ALA A 210 -36.00 -19.23 -25.74
C ALA A 210 -34.49 -19.49 -25.61
N GLU A 211 -33.69 -19.08 -26.58
CA GLU A 211 -32.23 -19.22 -26.52
C GLU A 211 -31.63 -18.48 -25.31
N ALA A 212 -32.03 -17.21 -25.13
CA ALA A 212 -31.56 -16.39 -24.01
C ALA A 212 -32.02 -16.91 -22.64
N SER A 213 -33.13 -17.66 -22.57
CA SER A 213 -33.64 -18.24 -21.32
C SER A 213 -32.75 -19.36 -20.76
N ILE A 214 -31.95 -20.02 -21.62
CA ILE A 214 -31.05 -21.12 -21.24
C ILE A 214 -29.61 -20.64 -21.05
N SER A 215 -29.15 -19.74 -21.92
CA SER A 215 -27.86 -19.05 -21.75
C SER A 215 -27.96 -17.59 -22.13
N LEU A 216 -27.40 -16.74 -21.27
CA LEU A 216 -27.22 -15.32 -21.51
C LEU A 216 -26.03 -15.01 -22.43
N ILE A 217 -25.24 -16.02 -22.83
CA ILE A 217 -24.04 -15.85 -23.65
C ILE A 217 -24.29 -16.50 -25.03
N PRO A 218 -24.40 -15.71 -26.11
CA PRO A 218 -24.60 -16.22 -27.45
C PRO A 218 -23.51 -17.22 -27.86
N GLY A 219 -23.91 -18.34 -28.46
CA GLY A 219 -23.00 -19.38 -28.97
C GLY A 219 -22.42 -20.31 -27.90
N GLU A 220 -22.78 -20.15 -26.63
CA GLU A 220 -22.37 -21.09 -25.58
C GLU A 220 -23.02 -22.47 -25.80
N SER A 221 -22.19 -23.50 -25.86
CA SER A 221 -22.66 -24.89 -25.95
C SER A 221 -23.17 -25.36 -24.59
N THR A 222 -24.48 -25.22 -24.37
CA THR A 222 -25.14 -25.79 -23.20
C THR A 222 -25.51 -27.25 -23.47
N SER A 223 -25.38 -28.12 -22.46
CA SER A 223 -25.94 -29.47 -22.54
C SER A 223 -27.46 -29.36 -22.67
N TYR A 224 -28.05 -30.03 -23.67
CA TYR A 224 -29.47 -29.94 -24.03
C TYR A 224 -30.38 -29.89 -22.79
N GLY A 225 -31.02 -28.73 -22.57
CA GLY A 225 -32.03 -28.57 -21.52
C GLY A 225 -31.53 -28.22 -20.11
N ARG A 226 -30.25 -27.89 -19.92
CA ARG A 226 -29.74 -27.41 -18.63
C ARG A 226 -29.33 -25.93 -18.70
N PRO A 227 -29.71 -25.09 -17.72
CA PRO A 227 -29.27 -23.71 -17.68
C PRO A 227 -27.75 -23.59 -17.54
N SER A 228 -27.17 -22.56 -18.15
CA SER A 228 -25.73 -22.29 -18.09
C SER A 228 -25.27 -21.76 -16.72
N LEU A 229 -24.31 -22.43 -16.09
CA LEU A 229 -23.60 -21.91 -14.91
C LEU A 229 -22.74 -20.67 -15.24
N ALA A 230 -22.32 -20.52 -16.50
CA ALA A 230 -21.59 -19.34 -16.95
C ALA A 230 -22.49 -18.09 -16.97
N SER A 231 -23.80 -18.26 -17.15
CA SER A 231 -24.77 -17.15 -17.08
C SER A 231 -24.87 -16.56 -15.67
N ASP A 232 -24.92 -17.39 -14.63
CA ASP A 232 -24.93 -16.88 -13.25
C ASP A 232 -23.59 -16.23 -12.88
N THR A 233 -22.49 -16.79 -13.39
CA THR A 233 -21.16 -16.19 -13.27
C THR A 233 -21.11 -14.82 -13.95
N LEU A 234 -21.68 -14.69 -15.16
CA LEU A 234 -21.82 -13.42 -15.88
C LEU A 234 -22.58 -12.38 -15.05
N LEU A 235 -23.74 -12.74 -14.48
CA LEU A 235 -24.52 -11.82 -13.63
C LEU A 235 -23.69 -11.30 -12.45
N SER A 236 -22.95 -12.19 -11.77
CA SER A 236 -22.04 -11.77 -10.70
C SER A 236 -20.91 -10.87 -11.21
N ARG A 237 -20.36 -11.15 -12.41
CA ARG A 237 -19.29 -10.34 -13.00
C ARG A 237 -19.75 -8.94 -13.37
N VAL A 238 -20.98 -8.78 -13.89
CA VAL A 238 -21.57 -7.47 -14.20
C VAL A 238 -21.57 -6.56 -12.97
N TYR A 239 -22.00 -7.06 -11.81
CA TYR A 239 -21.97 -6.26 -10.58
C TYR A 239 -20.55 -5.96 -10.06
N SER A 240 -19.55 -6.74 -10.48
CA SER A 240 -18.14 -6.52 -10.12
C SER A 240 -17.40 -5.56 -11.05
N VAL A 241 -17.99 -5.19 -12.20
CA VAL A 241 -17.36 -4.32 -13.21
C VAL A 241 -16.80 -3.04 -12.60
N PRO A 242 -17.54 -2.27 -11.76
CA PRO A 242 -17.02 -1.03 -11.21
C PRO A 242 -15.81 -1.23 -10.30
N ASN A 243 -15.71 -2.38 -9.63
CA ASN A 243 -14.54 -2.73 -8.80
C ASN A 243 -13.28 -3.04 -9.63
N LYS A 244 -13.43 -3.31 -10.93
CA LYS A 244 -12.33 -3.59 -11.84
C LYS A 244 -11.93 -2.38 -12.69
N MET A 245 -12.78 -1.35 -12.74
CA MET A 245 -12.52 -0.13 -13.51
C MET A 245 -11.42 0.74 -12.88
N VAL A 246 -11.24 0.69 -11.56
CA VAL A 246 -10.31 1.54 -10.82
C VAL A 246 -9.59 0.74 -9.73
N ASP A 247 -8.30 1.01 -9.53
CA ASP A 247 -7.53 0.50 -8.39
C ASP A 247 -7.76 1.40 -7.15
N TRP A 248 -8.32 0.84 -6.09
CA TRP A 248 -8.63 1.57 -4.84
C TRP A 248 -7.39 2.11 -4.11
N LYS A 249 -6.17 1.72 -4.49
CA LYS A 249 -4.91 2.20 -3.85
C LYS A 249 -4.77 3.72 -3.82
N TYR A 250 -5.36 4.45 -4.78
CA TYR A 250 -5.32 5.93 -4.75
C TYR A 250 -5.97 6.49 -3.47
N ALA A 251 -7.07 5.88 -3.03
CA ALA A 251 -7.82 6.30 -1.85
C ALA A 251 -7.03 6.04 -0.56
N GLU A 252 -6.29 4.92 -0.50
CA GLU A 252 -5.42 4.59 0.62
C GLU A 252 -4.25 5.58 0.69
N ALA A 253 -3.63 5.86 -0.47
CA ALA A 253 -2.54 6.82 -0.58
C ALA A 253 -2.95 8.22 -0.10
N LEU A 254 -4.15 8.67 -0.51
CA LEU A 254 -4.75 9.93 -0.09
C LEU A 254 -4.90 10.06 1.42
N LEU A 255 -5.48 9.04 2.07
CA LEU A 255 -5.72 9.06 3.51
C LEU A 255 -4.40 9.06 4.28
N LYS A 256 -3.45 8.23 3.83
CA LYS A 256 -2.21 7.96 4.55
C LYS A 256 -1.19 9.08 4.42
N PHE A 257 -1.05 9.62 3.22
CA PHE A 257 -0.05 10.64 2.91
C PHE A 257 -0.67 12.06 2.89
N LYS A 258 -1.84 12.26 3.51
CA LYS A 258 -2.54 13.54 3.56
C LYS A 258 -1.70 14.74 4.04
N ASP A 259 -0.71 14.48 4.90
CA ASP A 259 0.18 15.53 5.45
C ASP A 259 1.43 15.77 4.57
N LEU A 260 1.72 14.86 3.63
CA LEU A 260 2.88 14.91 2.73
C LEU A 260 2.50 15.21 1.27
N VAL A 261 1.23 15.03 0.92
CA VAL A 261 0.67 15.30 -0.40
C VAL A 261 -0.06 16.64 -0.32
N GLU A 262 0.48 17.64 -1.00
CA GLU A 262 -0.17 18.95 -1.08
C GLU A 262 -1.53 18.81 -1.80
N VAL A 263 -2.46 19.74 -1.52
CA VAL A 263 -3.82 19.72 -2.09
C VAL A 263 -3.78 19.57 -3.62
N ASP A 264 -2.84 20.26 -4.27
CA ASP A 264 -2.60 20.24 -5.71
C ASP A 264 -2.22 18.86 -6.29
N TYR A 265 -1.65 17.97 -5.48
CA TYR A 265 -1.21 16.63 -5.89
C TYR A 265 -2.25 15.57 -5.57
N SER A 266 -3.07 15.81 -4.54
CA SER A 266 -3.94 14.81 -3.91
C SER A 266 -4.82 14.01 -4.88
N VAL A 267 -5.22 14.61 -5.99
CA VAL A 267 -6.11 13.97 -6.97
C VAL A 267 -5.39 13.30 -8.15
N ASN A 268 -4.07 13.53 -8.33
CA ASN A 268 -3.29 13.08 -9.49
C ASN A 268 -2.54 11.77 -9.22
N TYR A 269 -3.21 10.79 -8.63
CA TYR A 269 -2.59 9.49 -8.39
C TYR A 269 -2.42 8.72 -9.71
N ILE A 270 -1.25 8.10 -9.89
CA ILE A 270 -0.95 7.13 -10.95
C ILE A 270 -0.58 5.78 -10.33
N GLY A 271 -0.95 4.68 -10.98
CA GLY A 271 -0.54 3.36 -10.53
C GLY A 271 0.98 3.19 -10.62
N SER A 272 1.50 2.23 -9.85
CA SER A 272 2.90 1.83 -9.93
C SER A 272 3.09 0.38 -9.54
N ASP A 273 4.14 -0.20 -10.09
CA ASP A 273 4.68 -1.47 -9.64
C ASP A 273 5.84 -1.24 -8.69
N SER A 274 6.00 -2.16 -7.74
CA SER A 274 7.06 -2.08 -6.75
C SER A 274 7.66 -3.44 -6.40
N LEU A 275 8.97 -3.43 -6.18
CA LEU A 275 9.74 -4.57 -5.69
C LEU A 275 10.36 -4.18 -4.36
N VAL A 276 10.34 -5.08 -3.38
CA VAL A 276 11.08 -4.92 -2.13
C VAL A 276 11.80 -6.23 -1.83
N SER A 277 13.08 -6.14 -1.47
CA SER A 277 13.91 -7.29 -1.09
C SER A 277 14.81 -6.90 0.07
N VAL A 278 14.80 -7.71 1.12
CA VAL A 278 15.74 -7.58 2.24
C VAL A 278 16.99 -8.37 1.90
N ILE A 279 18.15 -7.71 1.93
CA ILE A 279 19.44 -8.33 1.61
C ILE A 279 20.42 -7.95 2.70
N GLN A 280 21.12 -8.95 3.23
CA GLN A 280 22.24 -8.76 4.12
C GLN A 280 23.51 -8.57 3.30
N ASP A 281 24.29 -7.56 3.60
CA ASP A 281 25.60 -7.38 2.95
C ASP A 281 26.71 -8.15 3.68
N ASP A 282 27.93 -8.08 3.12
CA ASP A 282 29.11 -8.76 3.67
C ASP A 282 29.56 -8.19 5.03
N SER A 283 29.11 -6.99 5.41
CA SER A 283 29.37 -6.41 6.74
C SER A 283 28.39 -6.91 7.80
N GLY A 284 27.35 -7.64 7.39
CA GLY A 284 26.26 -8.13 8.23
C GLY A 284 25.10 -7.14 8.38
N LEU A 285 25.16 -5.98 7.73
CA LEU A 285 24.07 -4.99 7.73
C LEU A 285 22.96 -5.45 6.81
N PHE A 286 21.72 -5.28 7.26
CA PHE A 286 20.55 -5.50 6.41
C PHE A 286 20.15 -4.21 5.71
N PHE A 287 19.96 -4.33 4.40
CA PHE A 287 19.40 -3.29 3.56
C PHE A 287 18.08 -3.75 2.97
N VAL A 288 17.11 -2.86 3.03
CA VAL A 288 15.88 -2.97 2.25
C VAL A 288 16.16 -2.36 0.89
N HIS A 289 16.32 -3.19 -0.12
CA HIS A 289 16.37 -2.78 -1.52
C HIS A 289 14.95 -2.66 -2.05
N TYR A 290 14.68 -1.60 -2.79
CA TYR A 290 13.37 -1.44 -3.41
C TYR A 290 13.45 -0.80 -4.79
N SER A 291 12.42 -1.05 -5.59
CA SER A 291 12.17 -0.35 -6.83
C SER A 291 10.73 0.15 -6.87
N VAL A 292 10.52 1.30 -7.52
CA VAL A 292 9.20 1.82 -7.87
C VAL A 292 9.19 2.22 -9.34
N GLU A 293 8.17 1.76 -10.05
CA GLU A 293 7.96 1.96 -11.48
C GLU A 293 6.56 2.55 -11.69
N PRO A 294 6.45 3.86 -11.98
CA PRO A 294 5.15 4.46 -12.27
C PRO A 294 4.64 3.94 -13.62
N GLU A 295 3.34 3.72 -13.74
CA GLU A 295 2.69 3.24 -14.96
C GLU A 295 2.97 4.11 -16.19
N LYS A 296 3.15 5.42 -15.95
CA LYS A 296 3.54 6.40 -16.95
C LYS A 296 4.44 7.45 -16.32
N LEU A 297 5.19 8.14 -17.16
CA LEU A 297 5.96 9.30 -16.75
C LEU A 297 5.50 10.54 -17.52
N SER A 298 4.86 11.48 -16.83
CA SER A 298 4.52 12.77 -17.42
C SER A 298 5.69 13.76 -17.30
N VAL A 299 6.04 14.40 -18.41
CA VAL A 299 7.20 15.29 -18.51
C VAL A 299 6.77 16.67 -19.01
N LEU A 300 7.25 17.74 -18.37
CA LEU A 300 7.11 19.09 -18.93
C LEU A 300 8.31 19.41 -19.82
N SER A 301 7.99 19.94 -21.00
CA SER A 301 8.94 20.26 -22.05
C SER A 301 8.93 21.78 -22.25
N TYR A 302 10.09 22.42 -22.09
CA TYR A 302 10.24 23.87 -22.32
C TYR A 302 11.59 24.14 -23.01
N GLU A 303 11.58 24.88 -24.13
CA GLU A 303 12.78 25.23 -24.91
C GLU A 303 13.73 24.03 -25.16
N GLU A 304 13.19 22.93 -25.70
CA GLU A 304 13.93 21.68 -26.01
C GLU A 304 14.53 20.94 -24.79
N LYS A 305 14.22 21.37 -23.56
CA LYS A 305 14.62 20.69 -22.33
C LYS A 305 13.43 19.96 -21.74
N HIS A 306 13.57 18.65 -21.61
CA HIS A 306 12.60 17.78 -20.97
C HIS A 306 13.04 17.51 -19.53
N ARG A 307 12.29 18.03 -18.56
CA ARG A 307 12.66 17.96 -17.14
C ARG A 307 11.62 17.22 -16.33
N VAL A 308 12.11 16.36 -15.44
CA VAL A 308 11.32 15.69 -14.42
C VAL A 308 12.02 15.87 -13.09
N ASN A 309 11.26 16.14 -12.04
CA ASN A 309 11.79 16.13 -10.69
C ASN A 309 10.93 15.19 -9.84
N LEU A 310 11.55 14.13 -9.34
CA LEU A 310 10.87 13.14 -8.51
C LEU A 310 11.31 13.26 -7.07
N GLU A 311 10.36 13.27 -6.15
CA GLU A 311 10.61 13.26 -4.71
C GLU A 311 10.12 11.94 -4.11
N LEU A 312 11.03 11.18 -3.52
CA LEU A 312 10.73 10.00 -2.74
C LEU A 312 10.65 10.33 -1.27
N ASN A 313 9.55 9.94 -0.63
CA ASN A 313 9.33 10.03 0.81
C ASN A 313 9.07 8.63 1.35
N GLY A 314 10.04 8.09 2.09
CA GLY A 314 9.93 6.76 2.68
C GLY A 314 9.69 6.82 4.17
N ILE A 315 8.74 6.03 4.65
CA ILE A 315 8.37 5.90 6.06
C ILE A 315 8.39 4.42 6.44
N VAL A 316 9.11 4.10 7.51
CA VAL A 316 9.13 2.77 8.11
C VAL A 316 8.55 2.89 9.52
N THR A 317 7.43 2.21 9.76
CA THR A 317 6.84 2.05 11.09
C THR A 317 7.06 0.63 11.59
N ASP A 318 7.06 0.42 12.90
CA ASP A 318 6.83 -0.91 13.45
C ASP A 318 5.36 -1.34 13.27
N ILE A 319 5.03 -2.54 13.76
CA ILE A 319 3.67 -3.11 13.68
C ILE A 319 2.64 -2.35 14.52
N ASP A 320 3.07 -1.58 15.52
CA ASP A 320 2.22 -0.74 16.37
C ASP A 320 2.02 0.66 15.78
N GLY A 321 2.61 0.94 14.60
CA GLY A 321 2.51 2.22 13.90
C GLY A 321 3.48 3.29 14.41
N LYS A 322 4.41 2.96 15.31
CA LYS A 322 5.46 3.89 15.74
C LYS A 322 6.46 4.09 14.61
N MET A 323 6.73 5.35 14.26
CA MET A 323 7.73 5.69 13.26
C MET A 323 9.14 5.32 13.75
N ILE A 324 9.83 4.48 12.98
CA ILE A 324 11.19 4.01 13.27
C ILE A 324 12.22 4.70 12.38
N PHE A 325 11.89 4.90 11.11
CA PHE A 325 12.77 5.55 10.15
C PHE A 325 11.96 6.34 9.12
N GLN A 326 12.46 7.50 8.74
CA GLN A 326 11.89 8.30 7.65
C GLN A 326 13.02 8.97 6.87
N TYR A 327 12.81 9.17 5.57
CA TYR A 327 13.75 9.86 4.71
C TYR A 327 13.05 10.49 3.51
N GLU A 328 13.71 11.49 2.95
CA GLU A 328 13.30 12.16 1.73
C GLU A 328 14.49 12.19 0.75
N LYS A 329 14.24 11.93 -0.54
CA LYS A 329 15.25 11.97 -1.60
C LYS A 329 14.69 12.54 -2.89
N THR A 330 15.40 13.49 -3.48
CA THR A 330 15.03 14.10 -4.76
C THR A 330 15.86 13.55 -5.92
N PHE A 331 15.23 13.29 -7.06
CA PHE A 331 15.84 12.81 -8.30
C PHE A 331 15.51 13.80 -9.44
N PRO A 332 16.37 14.80 -9.66
CA PRO A 332 16.25 15.69 -10.80
C PRO A 332 16.75 14.98 -12.06
N LEU A 333 15.89 14.87 -13.06
CA LEU A 333 16.15 14.17 -14.33
C LEU A 333 16.03 15.17 -15.48
N ASN A 334 16.98 15.11 -16.40
CA ASN A 334 16.95 15.88 -17.64
C ASN A 334 17.11 14.89 -18.80
N PHE A 335 16.22 15.00 -19.79
CA PHE A 335 16.24 14.16 -20.98
C PHE A 335 16.43 15.03 -22.23
N ASN A 336 17.17 14.50 -23.19
CA ASN A 336 17.18 15.03 -24.56
C ASN A 336 15.99 14.46 -25.37
N GLN A 337 15.84 14.92 -26.62
CA GLN A 337 14.71 14.59 -27.48
C GLN A 337 14.66 13.11 -27.93
N GLU A 338 15.78 12.39 -27.93
CA GLU A 338 15.80 10.96 -28.21
C GLU A 338 15.45 10.15 -26.96
N GLN A 339 16.05 10.51 -25.82
CA GLN A 339 15.83 9.86 -24.54
C GLN A 339 14.37 9.96 -24.09
N ILE A 340 13.71 11.10 -24.32
CA ILE A 340 12.30 11.26 -23.95
C ILE A 340 11.38 10.31 -24.73
N LYS A 341 11.65 10.10 -26.03
CA LYS A 341 10.85 9.18 -26.86
C LYS A 341 10.97 7.73 -26.40
N ASP A 342 12.13 7.34 -25.89
CA ASP A 342 12.36 6.01 -25.33
C ASP A 342 11.70 5.85 -23.96
N VAL A 343 11.79 6.87 -23.12
CA VAL A 343 11.20 6.89 -21.78
C VAL A 343 9.68 6.97 -21.83
N GLU A 344 9.09 7.70 -22.78
CA GLU A 344 7.63 7.72 -23.00
C GLU A 344 7.09 6.34 -23.42
N LYS A 345 7.92 5.50 -24.06
CA LYS A 345 7.55 4.12 -24.44
C LYS A 345 7.73 3.09 -23.33
N THR A 346 8.71 3.30 -22.45
CA THR A 346 9.16 2.26 -21.50
C THR A 346 9.00 2.63 -20.03
N SER A 347 8.72 3.90 -19.72
CA SER A 347 8.78 4.50 -18.38
C SER A 347 10.18 4.48 -17.76
N ILE A 348 10.25 4.80 -16.46
CA ILE A 348 11.47 4.78 -15.63
C ILE A 348 11.26 3.88 -14.42
N VAL A 349 12.34 3.38 -13.85
CA VAL A 349 12.33 2.69 -12.55
C VAL A 349 13.28 3.43 -11.62
N ILE A 350 12.78 3.86 -10.46
CA ILE A 350 13.67 4.32 -9.39
C ILE A 350 14.02 3.13 -8.51
N GLN A 351 15.32 2.83 -8.41
CA GLN A 351 15.84 1.85 -7.47
C GLN A 351 16.63 2.55 -6.36
N ASP A 352 16.42 2.11 -5.14
CA ASP A 352 17.12 2.64 -3.98
C ASP A 352 17.25 1.57 -2.88
N MET A 353 17.99 1.90 -1.82
CA MET A 353 18.17 1.03 -0.67
C MET A 353 18.29 1.83 0.63
N ILE A 354 17.80 1.25 1.72
CA ILE A 354 17.89 1.83 3.07
C ILE A 354 18.38 0.81 4.09
N PRO A 355 19.26 1.21 5.03
CA PRO A 355 19.67 0.35 6.13
C PRO A 355 18.53 0.28 7.16
N LEU A 356 18.27 -0.90 7.71
CA LEU A 356 17.22 -1.07 8.70
C LEU A 356 17.65 -2.07 9.78
N VAL A 357 17.45 -1.70 11.05
CA VAL A 357 17.71 -2.58 12.19
C VAL A 357 16.72 -3.74 12.24
N ALA A 358 17.01 -4.78 13.01
CA ALA A 358 16.12 -5.93 13.15
C ALA A 358 14.75 -5.59 13.74
N GLY A 359 13.71 -6.25 13.22
CA GLY A 359 12.32 -6.12 13.62
C GLY A 359 11.35 -6.38 12.47
N ASP A 360 10.06 -6.34 12.80
CA ASP A 360 8.96 -6.38 11.83
C ASP A 360 8.42 -4.97 11.61
N TYR A 361 8.25 -4.62 10.35
CA TYR A 361 7.99 -3.26 9.91
C TYR A 361 6.97 -3.21 8.80
N ARG A 362 6.35 -2.03 8.69
CA ARG A 362 5.58 -1.62 7.54
C ARG A 362 6.34 -0.50 6.83
N PHE A 363 6.82 -0.79 5.63
CA PHE A 363 7.51 0.17 4.78
C PHE A 363 6.55 0.77 3.77
N SER A 364 6.50 2.09 3.75
CA SER A 364 5.61 2.89 2.92
C SER A 364 6.44 3.87 2.13
N LEU A 365 6.22 3.94 0.82
CA LEU A 365 6.91 4.88 -0.04
C LEU A 365 5.88 5.73 -0.78
N LEU A 366 6.08 7.04 -0.77
CA LEU A 366 5.40 8.00 -1.63
C LEU A 366 6.42 8.54 -2.64
N MET A 367 6.08 8.51 -3.92
CA MET A 367 6.83 9.16 -5.00
C MET A 367 5.97 10.26 -5.62
N LYS A 368 6.47 11.50 -5.62
CA LYS A 368 5.81 12.64 -6.26
C LYS A 368 6.61 13.06 -7.50
N ASN A 369 5.92 13.36 -8.59
CA ASN A 369 6.47 14.13 -9.70
C ASN A 369 6.10 15.60 -9.48
N THR A 370 7.06 16.41 -9.04
CA THR A 370 6.78 17.80 -8.66
C THR A 370 6.49 18.72 -9.85
N VAL A 371 6.69 18.20 -11.06
CA VAL A 371 6.55 18.92 -12.31
C VAL A 371 5.14 18.69 -12.89
N SER A 372 4.71 17.43 -12.99
CA SER A 372 3.36 17.08 -13.47
C SER A 372 2.29 17.13 -12.37
N LYS A 373 2.70 17.33 -11.12
CA LYS A 373 1.86 17.24 -9.91
C LYS A 373 1.23 15.85 -9.70
N GLU A 374 1.77 14.80 -10.31
CA GLU A 374 1.33 13.42 -10.10
C GLU A 374 2.06 12.76 -8.93
N PHE A 375 1.46 11.72 -8.37
CA PHE A 375 2.13 10.91 -7.34
C PHE A 375 1.71 9.44 -7.41
N THR A 376 2.52 8.58 -6.82
CA THR A 376 2.21 7.16 -6.61
C THR A 376 2.74 6.70 -5.27
N SER A 377 2.28 5.54 -4.79
CA SER A 377 2.75 5.00 -3.53
C SER A 377 2.65 3.48 -3.49
N PHE A 378 3.44 2.87 -2.61
CA PHE A 378 3.26 1.47 -2.23
C PHE A 378 3.48 1.25 -0.75
N GLU A 379 2.98 0.12 -0.26
CA GLU A 379 3.25 -0.40 1.08
C GLU A 379 3.68 -1.87 1.02
N ARG A 380 4.67 -2.24 1.83
CA ARG A 380 5.11 -3.62 2.03
C ARG A 380 5.44 -3.88 3.49
N ASN A 381 5.07 -5.06 3.97
CA ASN A 381 5.57 -5.59 5.24
C ASN A 381 6.99 -6.12 5.04
N ILE A 382 7.86 -5.82 6.00
CA ILE A 382 9.27 -6.20 5.98
C ILE A 382 9.61 -6.83 7.32
N SER A 383 10.29 -7.97 7.29
CA SER A 383 10.85 -8.59 8.49
C SER A 383 12.37 -8.65 8.35
N ILE A 384 13.06 -8.19 9.40
CA ILE A 384 14.52 -8.27 9.51
C ILE A 384 14.86 -9.05 10.78
N PRO A 385 15.55 -10.20 10.66
CA PRO A 385 15.83 -11.06 11.80
C PRO A 385 16.83 -10.42 12.77
N GLU A 386 16.57 -10.53 14.08
CA GLU A 386 17.45 -10.01 15.14
C GLU A 386 18.70 -10.85 15.35
N ARG A 387 18.52 -12.17 15.33
CA ARG A 387 19.61 -13.15 15.28
C ARG A 387 19.14 -14.33 14.46
N ILE A 388 19.95 -14.69 13.47
CA ILE A 388 19.71 -15.90 12.69
C ILE A 388 20.50 -17.02 13.37
N SER A 389 19.85 -17.73 14.29
CA SER A 389 20.49 -18.82 15.06
C SER A 389 20.13 -20.22 14.55
N SER A 390 19.08 -20.32 13.74
CA SER A 390 18.66 -21.53 13.05
C SER A 390 18.86 -21.36 11.54
N PRO A 391 19.02 -22.48 10.80
CA PRO A 391 19.04 -22.45 9.35
C PRO A 391 17.83 -21.71 8.80
N SER A 392 18.06 -20.75 7.91
CA SER A 392 16.98 -20.02 7.22
C SER A 392 17.40 -19.59 5.81
N LEU A 393 16.39 -19.16 5.05
CA LEU A 393 16.49 -18.77 3.64
C LEU A 393 15.88 -17.37 3.50
N SER A 394 16.53 -16.47 2.77
CA SER A 394 15.90 -15.21 2.36
C SER A 394 14.79 -15.46 1.34
N SER A 395 13.87 -14.52 1.19
CA SER A 395 12.92 -14.56 0.06
C SER A 395 13.65 -14.54 -1.28
N LEU A 396 13.06 -15.19 -2.29
CA LEU A 396 13.61 -15.23 -3.65
C LEU A 396 13.51 -13.88 -4.34
N LEU A 397 14.62 -13.42 -4.90
CA LEU A 397 14.69 -12.32 -5.84
C LEU A 397 14.90 -12.88 -7.24
N LEU A 398 14.01 -12.53 -8.16
CA LEU A 398 14.12 -12.91 -9.57
C LEU A 398 14.64 -11.73 -10.37
N GLY A 399 15.62 -11.97 -11.23
CA GLY A 399 16.20 -10.97 -12.14
C GLY A 399 16.33 -11.50 -13.55
N TYR A 400 16.28 -10.61 -14.54
CA TYR A 400 16.34 -10.94 -15.98
C TYR A 400 17.78 -10.91 -16.52
N ARG A 401 18.73 -10.39 -15.73
CA ARG A 401 20.16 -10.39 -16.06
C ARG A 401 21.03 -10.33 -14.81
N LEU A 402 22.25 -10.87 -14.93
CA LEU A 402 23.31 -10.75 -13.93
C LEU A 402 24.53 -10.07 -14.57
N LYS A 403 24.92 -8.91 -14.06
CA LYS A 403 26.10 -8.18 -14.54
C LYS A 403 27.21 -8.26 -13.51
N LYS A 404 28.41 -8.68 -13.93
CA LYS A 404 29.62 -8.59 -13.11
C LYS A 404 30.18 -7.17 -13.16
N VAL A 405 30.41 -6.58 -11.99
CA VAL A 405 30.91 -5.21 -11.80
C VAL A 405 32.19 -5.29 -10.97
N PRO A 406 33.34 -4.79 -11.49
CA PRO A 406 34.60 -4.80 -10.75
C PRO A 406 34.47 -4.11 -9.38
N SER A 407 35.00 -4.75 -8.34
CA SER A 407 34.91 -4.34 -6.94
C SER A 407 35.64 -3.04 -6.57
N GLN A 408 36.27 -2.35 -7.54
CA GLN A 408 37.11 -1.17 -7.31
C GLN A 408 36.34 0.06 -6.80
N GLN A 409 35.00 0.01 -6.76
CA GLN A 409 34.17 1.01 -6.09
C GLN A 409 33.49 0.36 -4.88
N ASN A 410 33.98 0.64 -3.68
CA ASN A 410 33.39 0.23 -2.39
C ASN A 410 31.98 0.82 -2.14
N ASN A 411 31.39 1.52 -3.09
CA ASN A 411 30.09 2.12 -2.92
C ASN A 411 28.98 1.08 -3.10
N ASN A 412 27.94 1.22 -2.28
CA ASN A 412 26.74 0.39 -2.36
C ASN A 412 25.83 0.88 -3.48
N LYS A 413 25.14 -0.05 -4.14
CA LYS A 413 24.13 0.24 -5.14
C LYS A 413 22.93 -0.69 -4.92
N PRO A 414 21.69 -0.23 -5.17
CA PRO A 414 20.53 -1.10 -5.12
C PRO A 414 20.71 -2.37 -5.97
N PHE A 415 20.31 -3.52 -5.42
CA PHE A 415 20.40 -4.83 -6.06
C PHE A 415 21.80 -5.25 -6.54
N ARG A 416 22.85 -4.64 -5.97
CA ARG A 416 24.24 -5.08 -6.11
C ARG A 416 24.68 -5.78 -4.84
N ILE A 417 25.18 -7.00 -4.99
CA ILE A 417 25.69 -7.86 -3.93
C ILE A 417 27.11 -8.27 -4.32
N GLY A 418 28.10 -7.77 -3.58
CA GLY A 418 29.51 -7.93 -3.91
C GLY A 418 29.86 -7.37 -5.30
N ASP A 419 30.37 -8.25 -6.17
CA ASP A 419 30.76 -7.97 -7.55
C ASP A 419 29.61 -8.17 -8.56
N SER A 420 28.39 -8.44 -8.09
CA SER A 420 27.27 -8.88 -8.92
C SER A 420 26.09 -7.93 -8.80
N GLU A 421 25.63 -7.39 -9.93
CA GLU A 421 24.45 -6.53 -10.02
C GLU A 421 23.31 -7.30 -10.72
N ILE A 422 22.17 -7.41 -10.04
CA ILE A 422 20.99 -8.09 -10.55
C ILE A 422 20.10 -7.06 -11.25
N GLY A 423 19.86 -7.26 -12.55
CA GLY A 423 18.78 -6.54 -13.24
C GLY A 423 17.46 -7.18 -12.88
N CYS A 424 16.62 -6.47 -12.13
CA CYS A 424 15.31 -6.94 -11.68
C CYS A 424 14.25 -5.84 -11.85
N GLN A 425 13.00 -6.28 -11.95
CA GLN A 425 11.82 -5.45 -12.08
C GLN A 425 10.71 -5.97 -11.16
N ALA A 426 9.78 -5.09 -10.82
CA ALA A 426 8.65 -5.44 -9.96
C ALA A 426 7.75 -6.49 -10.62
N ARG A 427 7.42 -6.29 -11.90
CA ARG A 427 6.78 -7.32 -12.72
C ARG A 427 7.79 -8.42 -13.02
N SER A 428 7.54 -9.61 -12.50
CA SER A 428 8.37 -10.80 -12.75
C SER A 428 8.05 -11.40 -14.13
N VAL A 429 8.14 -10.57 -15.18
CA VAL A 429 7.89 -10.93 -16.58
C VAL A 429 9.21 -10.97 -17.35
N PHE A 430 9.40 -12.04 -18.11
CA PHE A 430 10.64 -12.37 -18.77
C PHE A 430 10.42 -12.64 -20.26
N HIS A 431 11.37 -12.19 -21.08
CA HIS A 431 11.43 -12.53 -22.49
C HIS A 431 12.15 -13.88 -22.68
N PRO A 432 11.75 -14.73 -23.63
CA PRO A 432 12.43 -16.02 -23.90
C PRO A 432 13.95 -15.90 -24.19
N HIS A 433 14.41 -14.77 -24.71
CA HIS A 433 15.84 -14.53 -24.98
C HIS A 433 16.67 -14.22 -23.72
N GLU A 434 16.03 -13.92 -22.59
CA GLU A 434 16.70 -13.56 -21.34
C GLU A 434 17.01 -14.79 -20.47
N ASP A 435 17.68 -14.51 -19.36
CA ASP A 435 17.94 -15.50 -18.33
C ASP A 435 17.08 -15.22 -17.10
N LEU A 436 16.47 -16.25 -16.53
CA LEU A 436 15.96 -16.18 -15.17
C LEU A 436 17.12 -16.34 -14.19
N ILE A 437 17.43 -15.27 -13.47
CA ILE A 437 18.37 -15.25 -12.36
C ILE A 437 17.59 -15.39 -11.06
N VAL A 438 17.91 -16.42 -10.28
CA VAL A 438 17.32 -16.68 -8.97
C VAL A 438 18.37 -16.35 -7.92
N PHE A 439 18.10 -15.30 -7.14
CA PHE A 439 18.94 -14.90 -6.03
C PHE A 439 18.26 -15.18 -4.69
N PHE A 440 19.05 -15.69 -3.75
CA PHE A 440 18.69 -15.82 -2.34
C PHE A 440 19.94 -15.95 -1.47
N GLN A 441 19.77 -15.75 -0.17
CA GLN A 441 20.80 -15.91 0.83
C GLN A 441 20.45 -17.08 1.76
N MET A 442 21.46 -17.87 2.09
CA MET A 442 21.35 -18.92 3.11
C MET A 442 21.97 -18.43 4.41
N TYR A 443 21.28 -18.63 5.52
CA TYR A 443 21.77 -18.17 6.82
C TYR A 443 21.89 -19.32 7.80
N SER A 444 22.93 -19.27 8.63
CA SER A 444 23.16 -20.15 9.79
C SER A 444 22.93 -21.64 9.53
N LEU A 445 23.36 -22.11 8.35
CA LEU A 445 23.34 -23.53 8.02
C LEU A 445 24.23 -24.33 8.98
N THR A 446 23.73 -25.45 9.50
CA THR A 446 24.52 -26.38 10.31
C THR A 446 25.65 -26.99 9.50
N GLU A 447 26.74 -27.43 10.15
CA GLU A 447 27.84 -28.10 9.45
C GLU A 447 27.37 -29.33 8.65
N GLU A 448 26.40 -30.08 9.19
CA GLU A 448 25.84 -31.25 8.51
C GLU A 448 25.14 -30.84 7.22
N LEU A 449 24.31 -29.78 7.25
CA LEU A 449 23.67 -29.24 6.05
C LEU A 449 24.71 -28.72 5.06
N ARG A 450 25.73 -27.98 5.50
CA ARG A 450 26.78 -27.50 4.59
C ARG A 450 27.52 -28.63 3.89
N LYS A 451 27.80 -29.74 4.60
CA LYS A 451 28.57 -30.87 4.06
C LYS A 451 27.73 -31.82 3.20
N LYS A 452 26.46 -32.05 3.56
CA LYS A 452 25.62 -33.12 2.98
C LYS A 452 24.29 -32.65 2.40
N GLY A 453 23.88 -31.41 2.64
CA GLY A 453 22.62 -30.87 2.16
C GLY A 453 22.64 -30.55 0.66
N ILE A 454 21.45 -30.44 0.10
CA ILE A 454 21.20 -30.21 -1.33
C ILE A 454 20.28 -29.01 -1.49
N VAL A 455 20.58 -28.13 -2.44
CA VAL A 455 19.61 -27.14 -2.94
C VAL A 455 18.90 -27.74 -4.15
N LYS A 456 17.58 -27.92 -4.05
CA LYS A 456 16.69 -28.30 -5.17
C LYS A 456 16.00 -27.05 -5.70
N PHE A 457 16.15 -26.80 -6.99
CA PHE A 457 15.38 -25.83 -7.75
C PHE A 457 14.31 -26.59 -8.53
N THR A 458 13.04 -26.25 -8.36
CA THR A 458 11.91 -26.89 -9.06
C THR A 458 11.10 -25.82 -9.73
N LEU A 459 11.05 -25.84 -11.06
CA LEU A 459 10.17 -24.99 -11.86
C LEU A 459 8.88 -25.72 -12.17
N TYR A 460 7.76 -25.07 -11.93
CA TYR A 460 6.42 -25.57 -12.21
C TYR A 460 5.79 -24.76 -13.34
N ARG A 461 4.97 -25.43 -14.16
CA ARG A 461 4.11 -24.84 -15.18
C ARG A 461 2.72 -25.44 -15.00
N ASN A 462 1.69 -24.60 -14.80
CA ASN A 462 0.33 -25.06 -14.48
C ASN A 462 0.30 -26.07 -13.31
N GLU A 463 1.07 -25.79 -12.25
CA GLU A 463 1.23 -26.64 -11.06
C GLU A 463 1.94 -27.99 -11.28
N GLU A 464 2.33 -28.33 -12.51
CA GLU A 464 3.10 -29.54 -12.84
C GLU A 464 4.61 -29.25 -12.86
N GLU A 465 5.43 -30.19 -12.39
CA GLU A 465 6.90 -30.06 -12.41
C GLU A 465 7.40 -30.04 -13.87
N TYR A 466 7.96 -28.91 -14.29
CA TYR A 466 8.49 -28.69 -15.64
C TYR A 466 9.98 -28.97 -15.73
N LEU A 467 10.76 -28.50 -14.75
CA LEU A 467 12.20 -28.68 -14.69
C LEU A 467 12.67 -28.75 -13.24
N ALA A 468 13.57 -29.67 -12.92
CA ALA A 468 14.22 -29.72 -11.63
C ALA A 468 15.75 -29.77 -11.76
N ARG A 469 16.45 -29.01 -10.92
CA ARG A 469 17.91 -29.02 -10.80
C ARG A 469 18.31 -29.21 -9.34
N ARG A 470 19.36 -29.99 -9.10
CA ARG A 470 19.92 -30.24 -7.76
C ARG A 470 21.40 -29.89 -7.75
N LYS A 471 21.84 -29.21 -6.70
CA LYS A 471 23.26 -28.92 -6.43
C LYS A 471 23.57 -29.17 -4.96
N ALA A 472 24.72 -29.77 -4.65
CA ALA A 472 25.12 -29.93 -3.26
C ALA A 472 25.48 -28.54 -2.68
N ILE A 473 25.14 -28.29 -1.41
CA ILE A 473 25.39 -26.99 -0.78
C ILE A 473 26.88 -26.63 -0.79
N ARG A 474 27.75 -27.63 -0.62
CA ARG A 474 29.21 -27.50 -0.69
C ARG A 474 29.77 -27.02 -2.05
N GLU A 475 28.98 -27.05 -3.11
CA GLU A 475 29.39 -26.53 -4.43
C GLU A 475 29.31 -25.00 -4.48
N PHE A 476 28.57 -24.37 -3.57
CA PHE A 476 28.50 -22.92 -3.47
C PHE A 476 29.65 -22.39 -2.60
N ALA A 477 30.42 -21.45 -3.15
CA ALA A 477 31.56 -20.85 -2.46
C ALA A 477 31.15 -19.88 -1.34
N HIS A 478 29.96 -19.29 -1.46
CA HIS A 478 29.42 -18.29 -0.54
C HIS A 478 27.94 -18.55 -0.30
N ASP A 479 27.39 -17.91 0.72
CA ASP A 479 25.97 -18.04 1.09
C ASP A 479 25.03 -17.17 0.23
N ASN A 480 25.59 -16.30 -0.60
CA ASN A 480 24.87 -15.52 -1.63
C ASN A 480 24.77 -16.35 -2.92
N ILE A 481 23.59 -16.91 -3.19
CA ILE A 481 23.39 -17.83 -4.31
C ILE A 481 22.80 -17.09 -5.50
N PHE A 482 23.42 -17.28 -6.68
CA PHE A 482 22.93 -16.81 -7.96
C PHE A 482 22.80 -18.01 -8.90
N GLU A 483 21.58 -18.49 -9.12
CA GLU A 483 21.33 -19.58 -10.06
C GLU A 483 20.70 -19.05 -11.35
N LYS A 484 21.26 -19.46 -12.49
CA LYS A 484 20.82 -19.02 -13.82
C LYS A 484 20.07 -20.14 -14.55
N PHE A 485 18.93 -19.77 -15.13
CA PHE A 485 18.09 -20.59 -16.01
C PHE A 485 17.85 -19.86 -17.33
N PRO A 486 18.49 -20.29 -18.44
CA PRO A 486 18.21 -19.72 -19.76
C PRO A 486 16.77 -20.02 -20.19
N LEU A 487 16.04 -19.02 -20.68
CA LEU A 487 14.60 -19.14 -20.98
C LEU A 487 14.29 -19.47 -22.45
N GLN A 488 15.29 -19.71 -23.30
CA GLN A 488 15.08 -19.84 -24.75
C GLN A 488 14.15 -20.99 -25.13
N ASN A 489 14.04 -22.02 -24.28
CA ASN A 489 13.19 -23.19 -24.49
C ASN A 489 11.95 -23.21 -23.57
N PHE A 490 11.61 -22.08 -22.95
CA PHE A 490 10.40 -21.95 -22.12
C PHE A 490 9.28 -21.38 -23.00
N PRO A 491 8.20 -22.15 -23.27
CA PRO A 491 7.06 -21.61 -23.99
C PRO A 491 6.38 -20.50 -23.16
N PRO A 492 5.73 -19.51 -23.82
CA PRO A 492 4.99 -18.48 -23.12
C PRO A 492 3.92 -19.07 -22.21
N ASP A 493 4.03 -18.81 -20.91
CA ASP A 493 3.11 -19.28 -19.88
C ASP A 493 3.46 -18.65 -18.53
N TYR A 494 2.62 -18.95 -17.53
CA TYR A 494 2.93 -18.72 -16.13
C TYR A 494 3.71 -19.88 -15.53
N TYR A 495 4.77 -19.53 -14.81
CA TYR A 495 5.64 -20.47 -14.14
C TYR A 495 5.77 -20.10 -12.67
N SER A 496 6.24 -21.04 -11.86
CA SER A 496 6.77 -20.72 -10.55
C SER A 496 8.05 -21.48 -10.29
N ILE A 497 8.95 -20.89 -9.51
CA ILE A 497 10.19 -21.54 -9.08
C ILE A 497 10.17 -21.71 -7.56
N LYS A 498 10.29 -22.96 -7.11
CA LYS A 498 10.50 -23.33 -5.71
C LYS A 498 11.97 -23.66 -5.49
N VAL A 499 12.59 -23.02 -4.52
CA VAL A 499 13.92 -23.36 -4.02
C VAL A 499 13.75 -24.06 -2.69
N SER A 500 14.36 -25.24 -2.55
CA SER A 500 14.25 -26.07 -1.35
C SER A 500 15.63 -26.50 -0.87
N ILE A 501 15.89 -26.32 0.43
CA ILE A 501 17.07 -26.90 1.10
C ILE A 501 16.69 -28.25 1.68
N LEU A 502 17.36 -29.30 1.22
CA LEU A 502 17.14 -30.68 1.65
C LEU A 502 18.28 -31.17 2.54
N ASP A 503 17.94 -31.98 3.54
CA ASP A 503 18.93 -32.69 4.37
C ASP A 503 19.52 -33.92 3.65
N ALA A 504 20.45 -34.62 4.31
CA ALA A 504 21.09 -35.84 3.79
C ALA A 504 20.10 -37.01 3.55
N LYS A 505 18.88 -36.93 4.09
CA LYS A 505 17.79 -37.91 3.90
C LYS A 505 16.77 -37.43 2.86
N ASN A 506 17.07 -36.39 2.09
CA ASN A 506 16.17 -35.73 1.13
C ASN A 506 14.89 -35.14 1.75
N ARG A 507 14.88 -34.82 3.05
CA ARG A 507 13.76 -34.12 3.68
C ARG A 507 13.91 -32.62 3.47
N GLU A 508 12.82 -31.96 3.10
CA GLU A 508 12.78 -30.50 2.94
C GLU A 508 12.85 -29.82 4.31
N ILE A 509 13.86 -28.97 4.50
CA ILE A 509 14.10 -28.23 5.74
C ILE A 509 13.64 -26.78 5.60
N LEU A 510 13.91 -26.17 4.44
CA LEU A 510 13.54 -24.80 4.12
C LEU A 510 13.07 -24.75 2.68
N SER A 511 12.12 -23.87 2.38
CA SER A 511 11.79 -23.56 1.00
C SER A 511 11.19 -22.17 0.86
N ASP A 512 11.37 -21.57 -0.31
CA ASP A 512 10.62 -20.40 -0.76
C ASP A 512 10.21 -20.60 -2.22
N GLN A 513 9.11 -19.97 -2.63
CA GLN A 513 8.56 -20.11 -3.98
C GLN A 513 8.11 -18.78 -4.53
N LYS A 514 8.37 -18.53 -5.82
CA LYS A 514 8.00 -17.30 -6.50
C LYS A 514 7.49 -17.55 -7.91
N GLY A 515 6.40 -16.88 -8.27
CA GLY A 515 5.81 -16.91 -9.61
C GLY A 515 6.53 -15.98 -10.57
N PHE A 516 6.54 -16.33 -11.85
CA PHE A 516 6.99 -15.48 -12.95
C PHE A 516 6.26 -15.82 -14.25
N GLU A 517 6.30 -14.91 -15.22
CA GLU A 517 5.69 -15.09 -16.53
C GLU A 517 6.77 -15.08 -17.61
N VAL A 518 6.63 -15.97 -18.60
CA VAL A 518 7.34 -15.86 -19.88
C VAL A 518 6.37 -15.29 -20.90
N THR A 519 6.64 -14.08 -21.38
CA THR A 519 5.71 -13.33 -22.24
C THR A 519 5.69 -13.88 -23.68
N PRO A 520 4.53 -13.85 -24.38
CA PRO A 520 4.45 -14.15 -25.80
C PRO A 520 4.83 -12.96 -26.70
N LEU A 521 5.10 -11.79 -26.12
CA LEU A 521 5.45 -10.59 -26.88
C LEU A 521 6.77 -10.78 -27.63
N PRO A 522 6.90 -10.23 -28.86
CA PRO A 522 8.10 -10.39 -29.67
C PRO A 522 9.32 -9.63 -29.11
N ASP A 523 9.08 -8.62 -28.29
CA ASP A 523 10.09 -7.86 -27.57
C ASP A 523 9.51 -7.39 -26.22
N LEU A 524 10.38 -7.23 -25.23
CA LEU A 524 10.05 -6.73 -23.90
C LEU A 524 11.05 -5.63 -23.53
N PRO A 525 10.76 -4.36 -23.87
CA PRO A 525 11.68 -3.28 -23.59
C PRO A 525 11.78 -3.05 -22.07
N ARG A 526 13.01 -2.93 -21.58
CA ARG A 526 13.28 -2.72 -20.15
C ARG A 526 13.33 -1.21 -19.85
N PRO A 527 12.58 -0.67 -18.87
CA PRO A 527 12.66 0.72 -18.44
C PRO A 527 14.07 1.18 -18.05
N TRP A 528 14.22 2.50 -18.06
CA TRP A 528 15.42 3.18 -17.62
C TRP A 528 15.56 3.12 -16.09
N ILE A 529 16.64 2.48 -15.62
CA ILE A 529 16.92 2.35 -14.19
C ILE A 529 17.68 3.58 -13.70
N ILE A 530 17.08 4.30 -12.76
CA ILE A 530 17.68 5.42 -12.05
C ILE A 530 17.94 5.00 -10.62
N SER A 531 19.17 5.17 -10.16
CA SER A 531 19.55 4.85 -8.78
C SER A 531 20.64 5.80 -8.30
N LYS A 532 20.72 5.99 -6.99
CA LYS A 532 21.83 6.70 -6.36
C LYS A 532 22.86 5.70 -5.84
N VAL A 533 24.12 6.07 -6.00
CA VAL A 533 25.24 5.36 -5.40
C VAL A 533 25.28 5.74 -3.92
N MET A 534 25.29 4.73 -3.05
CA MET A 534 25.26 4.88 -1.61
C MET A 534 26.67 4.69 -1.03
N PRO A 535 26.98 5.28 0.14
CA PRO A 535 28.26 5.03 0.80
C PRO A 535 28.50 3.54 1.06
N ALA A 536 29.77 3.15 1.10
CA ALA A 536 30.21 1.81 1.51
C ALA A 536 29.60 1.40 2.86
N SER A 537 29.31 0.12 3.07
CA SER A 537 28.71 -0.40 4.31
C SER A 537 29.48 -0.10 5.58
N GLN A 538 30.79 0.12 5.47
CA GLN A 538 31.65 0.51 6.58
C GLN A 538 31.59 2.02 6.88
N SER A 539 30.85 2.80 6.08
CA SER A 539 30.67 4.23 6.27
C SER A 539 29.98 4.53 7.58
N ILE A 540 30.48 5.56 8.27
CA ILE A 540 29.98 5.97 9.58
C ILE A 540 28.53 6.46 9.54
N VAL A 541 28.07 6.90 8.38
CA VAL A 541 26.69 7.34 8.14
C VAL A 541 25.70 6.25 8.57
N TYR A 542 26.04 4.97 8.40
CA TYR A 542 25.16 3.87 8.82
C TYR A 542 25.12 3.67 10.33
N SER A 543 26.21 3.96 11.07
CA SER A 543 26.15 3.97 12.54
C SER A 543 25.21 5.07 13.04
N TYR A 544 25.25 6.25 12.40
CA TYR A 544 24.33 7.33 12.70
C TYR A 544 22.86 6.94 12.42
N ILE A 545 22.56 6.43 11.21
CA ILE A 545 21.19 6.06 10.82
C ILE A 545 20.64 4.95 11.71
N LEU A 546 21.38 3.86 11.90
CA LEU A 546 20.95 2.72 12.71
C LEU A 546 20.86 3.09 14.20
N GLY A 547 21.75 3.94 14.70
CA GLY A 547 21.71 4.46 16.06
C GLY A 547 20.41 5.22 16.36
N LYS A 548 19.96 6.07 15.44
CA LYS A 548 18.65 6.75 15.56
C LYS A 548 17.48 5.78 15.55
N GLN A 549 17.54 4.72 14.72
CA GLN A 549 16.51 3.69 14.71
C GLN A 549 16.44 2.94 16.05
N PHE A 550 17.59 2.55 16.63
CA PHE A 550 17.61 1.93 17.96
C PHE A 550 17.07 2.85 19.06
N ALA A 551 17.38 4.15 19.01
CA ALA A 551 16.83 5.14 19.94
C ALA A 551 15.30 5.18 19.83
N ARG A 552 14.75 5.21 18.61
CA ARG A 552 13.29 5.15 18.38
C ARG A 552 12.68 3.84 18.88
N LYS A 553 13.42 2.72 18.88
CA LYS A 553 12.99 1.46 19.48
C LYS A 553 13.14 1.40 21.01
N GLY A 554 13.67 2.44 21.65
CA GLY A 554 13.94 2.47 23.09
C GLY A 554 15.16 1.64 23.52
N LYS A 555 15.93 1.11 22.57
CA LYS A 555 17.18 0.38 22.82
C LYS A 555 18.33 1.38 23.00
N LEU A 556 18.26 2.10 24.13
CA LEU A 556 19.15 3.24 24.38
C LEU A 556 20.61 2.83 24.39
N GLU A 557 20.95 1.66 24.94
CA GLU A 557 22.33 1.15 25.01
C GLU A 557 22.99 0.98 23.63
N GLU A 558 22.33 0.24 22.74
CA GLU A 558 22.79 0.03 21.37
C GLU A 558 22.83 1.33 20.57
N ALA A 559 21.82 2.20 20.76
CA ALA A 559 21.74 3.50 20.11
C ALA A 559 22.94 4.38 20.47
N GLY A 560 23.23 4.53 21.76
CA GLY A 560 24.31 5.41 22.23
C GLY A 560 25.69 4.90 21.78
N ARG A 561 25.94 3.59 21.76
CA ARG A 561 27.20 3.03 21.22
C ARG A 561 27.40 3.40 19.75
N LEU A 562 26.37 3.30 18.93
CA LEU A 562 26.47 3.62 17.49
C LEU A 562 26.56 5.13 17.24
N LEU A 563 25.79 5.93 17.97
CA LEU A 563 25.80 7.39 17.85
C LEU A 563 27.08 8.02 18.40
N GLU A 564 27.62 7.48 19.50
CA GLU A 564 28.93 7.85 20.03
C GLU A 564 30.01 7.62 18.99
N ARG A 565 30.01 6.45 18.35
CA ARG A 565 30.95 6.14 17.26
C ARG A 565 30.84 7.16 16.12
N ALA A 566 29.61 7.53 15.73
CA ALA A 566 29.37 8.52 14.69
C ALA A 566 29.87 9.92 15.06
N TYR A 567 29.58 10.35 16.28
CA TYR A 567 30.04 11.63 16.83
C TYR A 567 31.57 11.69 16.92
N ASN A 568 32.21 10.66 17.47
CA ASN A 568 33.67 10.65 17.65
C ASN A 568 34.44 10.73 16.33
N GLN A 569 33.88 10.24 15.23
CA GLN A 569 34.50 10.32 13.90
C GLN A 569 34.31 11.70 13.24
N ASN A 570 33.23 12.41 13.54
CA ASN A 570 33.04 13.80 13.11
C ASN A 570 32.44 14.66 14.22
N PRO A 571 33.26 15.11 15.20
CA PRO A 571 32.78 15.86 16.36
C PRO A 571 32.22 17.25 16.03
N LEU A 572 32.47 17.76 14.82
CA LEU A 572 31.97 19.05 14.33
C LEU A 572 30.60 18.93 13.65
N SER A 573 30.06 17.73 13.47
CA SER A 573 28.72 17.52 12.95
C SER A 573 27.68 17.76 14.04
N LEU A 574 26.95 18.88 13.95
CA LEU A 574 25.84 19.19 14.86
C LEU A 574 24.76 18.09 14.81
N GLU A 575 24.54 17.49 13.64
CA GLU A 575 23.57 16.42 13.45
C GLU A 575 23.93 15.18 14.28
N TYR A 576 25.20 14.76 14.25
CA TYR A 576 25.68 13.60 15.02
C TYR A 576 25.72 13.91 16.51
N ALA A 577 26.21 15.11 16.87
CA ALA A 577 26.25 15.58 18.25
C ALA A 577 24.86 15.65 18.89
N SER A 578 23.87 16.20 18.18
CA SER A 578 22.50 16.33 18.67
C SER A 578 21.85 14.96 18.87
N SER A 579 21.99 14.04 17.91
CA SER A 579 21.39 12.71 18.05
C SER A 579 22.04 11.90 19.17
N TYR A 580 23.36 12.00 19.36
CA TYR A 580 24.03 11.35 20.49
C TYR A 580 23.61 11.98 21.82
N ALA A 581 23.52 13.31 21.88
CA ALA A 581 23.06 14.04 23.04
C ALA A 581 21.61 13.70 23.44
N GLU A 582 20.71 13.49 22.47
CA GLU A 582 19.33 13.02 22.74
C GLU A 582 19.34 11.69 23.49
N VAL A 583 20.15 10.72 23.03
CA VAL A 583 20.25 9.42 23.73
C VAL A 583 20.90 9.55 25.10
N LEU A 584 21.91 10.41 25.26
CA LEU A 584 22.51 10.68 26.58
C LEU A 584 21.52 11.35 27.53
N PHE A 585 20.66 12.23 27.03
CA PHE A 585 19.60 12.85 27.82
C PHE A 585 18.57 11.82 28.29
N ASP A 586 18.15 10.92 27.40
CA ASP A 586 17.21 9.82 27.73
C ASP A 586 17.80 8.81 28.73
N ARG A 587 19.14 8.73 28.81
CA ARG A 587 19.89 7.98 29.83
C ARG A 587 20.20 8.78 31.11
N GLU A 588 19.72 10.01 31.21
CA GLU A 588 19.95 10.93 32.33
C GLU A 588 21.43 11.36 32.51
N GLU A 589 22.25 11.26 31.46
CA GLU A 589 23.67 11.65 31.45
C GLU A 589 23.87 13.14 31.12
N TYR A 590 23.13 14.02 31.80
CA TYR A 590 23.05 15.46 31.51
C TYR A 590 24.40 16.21 31.43
N PRO A 591 25.41 15.91 32.28
CA PRO A 591 26.72 16.55 32.16
C PRO A 591 27.42 16.27 30.82
N LYS A 592 27.24 15.07 30.26
CA LYS A 592 27.81 14.70 28.95
C LYS A 592 27.08 15.43 27.81
N VAL A 593 25.76 15.60 27.93
CA VAL A 593 24.98 16.40 26.96
C VAL A 593 25.53 17.81 26.86
N LYS A 594 25.76 18.48 27.99
CA LYS A 594 26.38 19.82 28.03
C LYS A 594 27.75 19.83 27.35
N LYS A 595 28.62 18.87 27.68
CA LYS A 595 29.97 18.77 27.10
C LYS A 595 29.94 18.68 25.57
N ILE A 596 28.97 17.96 25.01
CA ILE A 596 28.84 17.74 23.56
C ILE A 596 28.24 18.96 22.85
N LEU A 597 27.24 19.61 23.46
CA LEU A 597 26.46 20.65 22.78
C LEU A 597 26.98 22.08 22.98
N ILE A 598 27.67 22.39 24.09
CA ILE A 598 28.23 23.73 24.34
C ILE A 598 29.16 24.22 23.21
N PRO A 599 30.04 23.40 22.63
CA PRO A 599 30.89 23.83 21.51
C PRO A 599 30.12 24.38 20.29
N PHE A 600 28.85 23.98 20.12
CA PHE A 600 28.00 24.42 19.02
C PHE A 600 27.30 25.77 19.28
N LEU A 601 27.45 26.37 20.47
CA LEU A 601 26.90 27.70 20.77
C LEU A 601 27.51 28.80 19.89
N GLU A 602 28.73 28.57 19.41
CA GLU A 602 29.50 29.44 18.52
C GLU A 602 29.46 28.96 17.05
N ASN A 603 28.54 28.04 16.70
CA ASN A 603 28.47 27.48 15.35
C ASN A 603 28.19 28.58 14.30
N PRO A 604 29.04 28.71 13.24
CA PRO A 604 28.86 29.68 12.17
C PRO A 604 27.50 29.60 11.46
N GLN A 605 26.90 28.41 11.38
CA GLN A 605 25.60 28.22 10.73
C GLN A 605 24.42 28.80 11.53
N LYS A 606 24.64 29.21 12.79
CA LYS A 606 23.60 29.72 13.70
C LYS A 606 22.36 28.81 13.80
N ASP A 607 22.55 27.50 13.59
CA ASP A 607 21.52 26.51 13.87
C ASP A 607 21.52 26.19 15.36
N PHE A 608 20.47 26.65 16.04
CA PHE A 608 20.30 26.57 17.48
C PHE A 608 19.16 25.62 17.89
N LYS A 609 18.74 24.71 16.99
CA LYS A 609 17.70 23.72 17.28
C LYS A 609 18.01 22.80 18.47
N PHE A 610 19.28 22.65 18.85
CA PHE A 610 19.73 21.86 20.00
C PHE A 610 19.54 22.55 21.36
N LEU A 611 19.31 23.87 21.39
CA LEU A 611 19.21 24.65 22.63
C LEU A 611 18.11 24.18 23.61
N PRO A 612 16.93 23.69 23.17
CA PRO A 612 15.94 23.14 24.10
C PRO A 612 16.46 21.92 24.87
N LEU A 613 17.23 21.06 24.20
CA LEU A 613 17.85 19.88 24.83
C LEU A 613 18.94 20.29 25.81
N LEU A 614 19.78 21.25 25.43
CA LEU A 614 20.79 21.83 26.32
C LEU A 614 20.15 22.53 27.54
N GLY A 615 19.07 23.30 27.32
CA GLY A 615 18.30 23.95 28.38
C GLY A 615 17.64 22.95 29.33
N ALA A 616 17.08 21.87 28.81
CA ALA A 616 16.52 20.79 29.62
C ALA A 616 17.59 20.08 30.45
N SER A 617 18.79 19.92 29.89
CA SER A 617 19.93 19.35 30.60
C SER A 617 20.40 20.27 31.73
N TYR A 618 20.48 21.58 31.49
CA TYR A 618 20.74 22.56 32.56
C TYR A 618 19.67 22.52 33.64
N GLN A 619 18.39 22.47 33.26
CA GLN A 619 17.28 22.40 34.19
C GLN A 619 17.31 21.14 35.06
N ALA A 620 17.66 19.98 34.49
CA ALA A 620 17.79 18.73 35.22
C ALA A 620 18.99 18.73 36.19
N LEU A 621 20.00 19.57 35.93
CA LEU A 621 21.15 19.82 36.80
C LEU A 621 20.91 20.98 37.79
N GLU A 622 19.67 21.51 37.86
CA GLU A 622 19.29 22.66 38.70
C GLU A 622 20.04 23.97 38.38
N GLU A 623 20.67 24.05 37.21
CA GLU A 623 21.34 25.24 36.67
C GLU A 623 20.31 26.14 35.95
N TYR A 624 19.33 26.65 36.71
CA TYR A 624 18.12 27.27 36.18
C TYR A 624 18.39 28.54 35.35
N GLU A 625 19.36 29.38 35.71
CA GLU A 625 19.73 30.58 34.95
C GLU A 625 20.24 30.22 33.55
N SER A 626 21.13 29.23 33.47
CA SER A 626 21.67 28.72 32.19
C SER A 626 20.59 28.04 31.35
N ALA A 627 19.64 27.35 32.00
CA ALA A 627 18.47 26.79 31.33
C ALA A 627 17.61 27.89 30.69
N ILE A 628 17.27 28.94 31.46
CA ILE A 628 16.50 30.08 30.98
C ILE A 628 17.21 30.79 29.82
N ALA A 629 18.53 31.01 29.93
CA ALA A 629 19.31 31.64 28.87
C ALA A 629 19.26 30.82 27.57
N SER A 630 19.42 29.49 27.66
CA SER A 630 19.35 28.58 26.52
C SER A 630 17.96 28.60 25.87
N TYR A 631 16.91 28.52 26.69
CA TYR A 631 15.52 28.58 26.22
C TYR A 631 15.17 29.92 25.57
N LYS A 632 15.55 31.04 26.18
CA LYS A 632 15.31 32.38 25.60
C LYS A 632 16.04 32.56 24.28
N LYS A 633 17.29 32.09 24.17
CA LYS A 633 18.04 32.11 22.90
C LYS A 633 17.35 31.25 21.82
N TYR A 634 16.77 30.10 22.17
CA TYR A 634 15.94 29.35 21.22
C TYR A 634 14.71 30.15 20.76
N LEU A 635 13.96 30.71 21.71
CA LEU A 635 12.73 31.47 21.40
C LEU A 635 13.00 32.72 20.55
N SER A 636 14.16 33.37 20.70
CA SER A 636 14.54 34.53 19.87
C SER A 636 14.82 34.17 18.41
N HIS A 637 15.13 32.90 18.10
CA HIS A 637 15.42 32.44 16.75
C HIS A 637 14.25 31.71 16.08
N TYR A 638 13.51 30.89 16.83
CA TYR A 638 12.46 30.02 16.27
C TYR A 638 11.04 30.43 16.68
N GLY A 639 10.90 31.53 17.44
CA GLY A 639 9.61 32.01 17.91
C GLY A 639 9.07 31.20 19.09
N THR A 640 7.79 31.42 19.39
CA THR A 640 7.17 30.93 20.63
C THR A 640 6.93 29.42 20.63
N ASN A 641 7.33 28.74 21.70
CA ASN A 641 7.10 27.31 21.90
C ASN A 641 6.52 27.08 23.31
N LEU A 642 5.32 26.49 23.38
CA LEU A 642 4.56 26.24 24.62
C LEU A 642 5.36 25.45 25.66
N LYS A 643 6.01 24.36 25.25
CA LYS A 643 6.78 23.51 26.16
C LYS A 643 7.95 24.30 26.77
N ILE A 644 8.61 25.10 25.96
CA ILE A 644 9.74 25.92 26.39
C ILE A 644 9.29 27.07 27.30
N LEU A 645 8.16 27.73 27.03
CA LEU A 645 7.58 28.72 27.94
C LEU A 645 7.26 28.10 29.31
N ASN A 646 6.68 26.91 29.32
CA ASN A 646 6.39 26.18 30.56
C ASN A 646 7.67 25.84 31.33
N SER A 647 8.72 25.39 30.63
CA SER A 647 10.03 25.14 31.23
C SER A 647 10.67 26.41 31.79
N ILE A 648 10.63 27.53 31.06
CA ILE A 648 11.12 28.84 31.54
C ILE A 648 10.39 29.23 32.83
N GLY A 649 9.06 29.15 32.85
CA GLY A 649 8.27 29.49 34.05
C GLY A 649 8.61 28.59 35.23
N LYS A 650 8.80 27.28 34.99
CA LYS A 650 9.27 26.34 36.03
C LYS A 650 10.66 26.71 36.56
N CYS A 651 11.61 27.05 35.69
CA CYS A 651 12.94 27.50 36.11
C CYS A 651 12.86 28.80 36.94
N TYR A 652 12.08 29.80 36.53
CA TYR A 652 11.90 31.03 37.31
C TYR A 652 11.28 30.78 38.68
N TYR A 653 10.32 29.86 38.75
CA TYR A 653 9.68 29.48 40.00
C TYR A 653 10.68 28.81 40.97
N GLN A 654 11.53 27.90 40.47
CA GLN A 654 12.58 27.27 41.28
C GLN A 654 13.64 28.27 41.77
N LEU A 655 13.89 29.34 41.01
CA LEU A 655 14.72 30.47 41.44
C LEU A 655 14.03 31.44 42.41
N GLY A 656 12.79 31.16 42.81
CA GLY A 656 12.00 32.03 43.69
C GLY A 656 11.40 33.26 43.00
N ASN A 657 11.61 33.44 41.69
CA ASN A 657 11.09 34.57 40.93
C ASN A 657 9.66 34.28 40.43
N THR A 658 8.70 34.32 41.37
CA THR A 658 7.29 33.98 41.11
C THR A 658 6.65 34.92 40.08
N LYS A 659 7.07 36.20 40.01
CA LYS A 659 6.52 37.17 39.05
C LYS A 659 6.84 36.77 37.60
N GLU A 660 8.11 36.51 37.32
CA GLU A 660 8.54 36.09 35.97
C GLU A 660 7.99 34.70 35.60
N ALA A 661 7.85 33.81 36.58
CA ALA A 661 7.22 32.50 36.37
C ALA A 661 5.77 32.63 35.89
N LEU A 662 4.98 33.49 36.54
CA LEU A 662 3.59 33.78 36.16
C LEU A 662 3.51 34.36 34.75
N ILE A 663 4.36 35.34 34.41
CA ILE A 663 4.38 35.95 33.06
C ILE A 663 4.61 34.89 31.97
N ALA A 664 5.58 33.98 32.17
CA ALA A 664 5.88 32.93 31.20
C ALA A 664 4.71 31.94 31.03
N TRP A 665 4.08 31.53 32.13
CA TRP A 665 2.95 30.59 32.11
C TRP A 665 1.65 31.21 31.59
N GLU A 666 1.37 32.47 31.90
CA GLU A 666 0.23 33.22 31.34
C GLU A 666 0.35 33.31 29.83
N LYS A 667 1.52 33.68 29.31
CA LYS A 667 1.77 33.69 27.85
C LYS A 667 1.58 32.31 27.22
N SER A 668 1.90 31.24 27.93
CA SER A 668 1.64 29.87 27.47
C SER A 668 0.13 29.55 27.44
N LEU A 669 -0.61 29.97 28.47
CA LEU A 669 -2.06 29.79 28.58
C LEU A 669 -2.85 30.65 27.58
N GLU A 670 -2.34 31.84 27.20
CA GLU A 670 -2.91 32.66 26.12
C GLU A 670 -2.88 31.93 24.77
N ILE A 671 -1.81 31.18 24.50
CA ILE A 671 -1.62 30.44 23.26
C ILE A 671 -2.41 29.12 23.28
N ASN A 672 -2.42 28.42 24.42
CA ASN A 672 -3.22 27.23 24.62
C ASN A 672 -3.88 27.23 26.01
N PRO A 673 -5.17 27.60 26.10
CA PRO A 673 -5.92 27.62 27.35
C PRO A 673 -6.22 26.26 27.98
N HIS A 674 -6.07 25.15 27.24
CA HIS A 674 -6.44 23.80 27.68
C HIS A 674 -5.37 23.09 28.53
N GLN A 675 -4.53 23.86 29.22
CA GLN A 675 -3.47 23.34 30.10
C GLN A 675 -3.96 23.35 31.55
N GLU A 676 -4.92 22.48 31.89
CA GLU A 676 -5.63 22.50 33.17
C GLU A 676 -4.73 22.45 34.41
N GLU A 677 -3.68 21.63 34.40
CA GLU A 677 -2.72 21.57 35.52
C GLU A 677 -1.97 22.89 35.70
N LEU A 678 -1.52 23.48 34.58
CA LEU A 678 -0.82 24.75 34.59
C LEU A 678 -1.74 25.89 35.04
N LYS A 679 -2.99 25.88 34.57
CA LYS A 679 -4.00 26.86 34.95
C LYS A 679 -4.26 26.85 36.45
N ARG A 680 -4.46 25.66 37.05
CA ARG A 680 -4.61 25.51 38.51
C ARG A 680 -3.37 26.01 39.26
N LEU A 681 -2.17 25.72 38.76
CA LEU A 681 -0.93 26.19 39.36
C LEU A 681 -0.86 27.73 39.36
N VAL A 682 -1.12 28.37 38.21
CA VAL A 682 -1.13 29.83 38.07
C VAL A 682 -2.17 30.48 38.99
N GLU A 683 -3.40 29.96 39.04
CA GLU A 683 -4.46 30.46 39.94
C GLU A 683 -4.05 30.35 41.41
N SER A 684 -3.44 29.22 41.81
CA SER A 684 -3.00 29.02 43.20
C SER A 684 -1.89 29.97 43.63
N LEU A 685 -1.01 30.36 42.70
CA LEU A 685 0.10 31.27 42.97
C LEU A 685 -0.35 32.73 43.01
N LYS A 686 -1.37 33.09 42.23
CA LYS A 686 -2.02 34.41 42.30
C LYS A 686 -2.80 34.60 43.60
N GLY A 687 -3.44 33.56 44.11
CA GLY A 687 -4.18 33.62 45.37
C GLY A 687 -3.31 33.70 46.64
N LYS A 688 -1.98 33.60 46.52
CA LYS A 688 -1.01 33.66 47.63
C LYS A 688 -0.19 34.97 47.68
N GLN A 689 -0.35 35.86 46.69
CA GLN A 689 0.19 37.22 46.71
C GLN A 689 -0.85 38.17 47.32
#